data_AF-A0A944KHK7-F1
#
_entry.id   AF-A0A944KHK7-F1
#
_cell.length_a   1.000
_cell.length_b   1.000
_cell.length_c   1.000
_cell.angle_alpha   90.00
_cell.angle_beta   90.00
_cell.angle_gamma   90.00
#
_symmetry.space_group_name_H-M   'P 1'
#
loop_
_entity.id
_entity.type
_entity.pdbx_description
1 polymer ?
#
loop_
_entity_poly.entity_id
_entity_poly.type
_entity_poly.pdbx_seq_one_letter_code
_entity_poly.pdbx_strand_id
1 'polypeptide(L)'
;MAQITAEMQRTAQVAPAQVGNGQAVHYVSTAQFTADTQCSRTVARVLNERDAKGAECTRCVKKVQALLAAQAPAAPVEEPAAPAAVEPPARIKALTEDVTTPATMFDPELTYYADGTPVVMRWTGGEKPGTTAGMTVDRGPYAFQAVTFEDGTTSNVAPHVLHRIDPPAPAAPRYLADYVTVLDGEERVQRLTVTVEGDPAPVLAEELPYEPERNAARALEALGWTITGMETYGGPSLFRAWVEPCPVPAAPLLMPDQARGIVNQVHADANDFRTAEDANGRLLGYTFRSTTTPATRYGYITHDGTFSMALEPTREDAAAMLPAAVLSDERHAQRPSPAAQRAAALAAQRETATAARAAHRAEMDDRSAAEAHRHGASLPPATADRIAERMAEPEQPGPFKPGDLIVCADGKVRTVSSMAPEFAGEPLRVIVEGGAQWLAAECEHARELELHAPHGYTGPRALCGYADHLAPARLDGTLDVHERTPGTMGHCPGSLLTPRAHREELTRRHTTAFSYNPPRPTFLACTAKPGDVVEHEEQEHTVQDCHPSDVRHVLVTFTDDTAATFTLEDRLTYRRRVRARDVRCQECGVTATEDTDEAADGTPSHRLCGVCDHPDATDPEHRAAVLEEAVARLTTRAAYAHAHAFQPVVADDRARPVGWTFRTGYGAQAAYGWVTALGRLIAQVGTEYRWQSERAVLDHHEAGTLAPTSHDLVPALAARPVAEIRKGLEALRGSDEAPAENAPARRVVEGVIVQHDGATEGCVPRDVTHPDVLAARRALAGLAAARLTDHHDVSEPTEEEQQVRGYMVNPRGQGRVAVYWLEGGQIIRRDTPLHGAALDCLEDRMRRQGWETERMGRSAQCLFAHVPEEQRQG
;
A
#
# COMPACT_ATOMS: atom_id res chain seq x y z
N MET A 1 47.89 -8.78 35.19
CA MET A 1 46.70 -9.51 34.66
C MET A 1 45.70 -8.60 33.99
N ALA A 2 45.27 -7.46 34.58
CA ALA A 2 44.29 -6.56 33.95
C ALA A 2 44.65 -6.04 32.54
N GLN A 3 45.94 -5.75 32.25
CA GLN A 3 46.38 -5.34 30.90
C GLN A 3 46.34 -6.47 29.86
N ILE A 4 46.59 -7.72 30.29
CA ILE A 4 46.52 -8.90 29.42
C ILE A 4 45.05 -9.18 29.04
N THR A 5 44.11 -8.92 29.94
CA THR A 5 42.67 -9.10 29.67
C THR A 5 42.12 -8.13 28.62
N ALA A 6 42.56 -6.86 28.61
CA ALA A 6 42.06 -5.84 27.68
C ALA A 6 42.56 -6.04 26.23
N GLU A 7 43.78 -6.56 26.07
CA GLU A 7 44.33 -6.90 24.74
C GLU A 7 43.73 -8.20 24.22
N MET A 8 43.52 -9.20 25.08
CA MET A 8 42.76 -10.41 24.74
C MET A 8 41.32 -10.11 24.30
N GLN A 9 40.64 -9.16 24.95
CA GLN A 9 39.26 -8.76 24.60
C GLN A 9 39.16 -8.10 23.23
N ARG A 10 40.12 -7.21 22.89
CA ARG A 10 40.14 -6.50 21.60
C ARG A 10 40.49 -7.43 20.44
N THR A 11 41.53 -8.24 20.58
CA THR A 11 42.00 -9.11 19.49
C THR A 11 41.03 -10.28 19.24
N ALA A 12 40.45 -10.86 20.30
CA ALA A 12 39.51 -11.98 20.16
C ALA A 12 38.05 -11.55 19.87
N GLN A 13 37.75 -10.25 19.83
CA GLN A 13 36.39 -9.72 19.67
C GLN A 13 35.42 -10.35 20.69
N VAL A 14 35.69 -10.14 22.00
CA VAL A 14 34.84 -10.64 23.10
C VAL A 14 34.58 -9.57 24.18
N ALA A 15 33.38 -9.57 24.76
CA ALA A 15 32.97 -8.67 25.84
C ALA A 15 32.62 -9.44 27.13
N PRO A 16 32.89 -8.90 28.33
CA PRO A 16 32.46 -9.53 29.58
C PRO A 16 30.94 -9.44 29.75
N ALA A 17 30.34 -10.46 30.34
CA ALA A 17 28.90 -10.62 30.48
C ALA A 17 28.53 -11.33 31.80
N GLN A 18 27.34 -11.04 32.31
CA GLN A 18 26.76 -11.66 33.50
C GLN A 18 25.69 -12.68 33.07
N VAL A 19 25.65 -13.82 33.76
CA VAL A 19 24.65 -14.89 33.57
C VAL A 19 23.84 -15.03 34.85
N GLY A 20 22.54 -14.74 34.80
CA GLY A 20 21.66 -14.71 35.97
C GLY A 20 22.19 -13.78 37.08
N ASN A 21 21.99 -14.17 38.34
CA ASN A 21 22.52 -13.45 39.51
C ASN A 21 23.93 -13.93 39.93
N GLY A 22 24.65 -14.64 39.05
CA GLY A 22 25.98 -15.16 39.35
C GLY A 22 27.02 -14.04 39.53
N GLN A 23 27.99 -14.28 40.41
CA GLN A 23 29.14 -13.37 40.63
C GLN A 23 30.32 -13.61 39.66
N ALA A 24 30.25 -14.66 38.84
CA ALA A 24 31.32 -14.97 37.89
C ALA A 24 31.14 -14.18 36.58
N VAL A 25 32.24 -13.65 36.04
CA VAL A 25 32.26 -12.93 34.77
C VAL A 25 32.38 -13.95 33.62
N HIS A 26 31.42 -13.94 32.70
CA HIS A 26 31.44 -14.72 31.48
C HIS A 26 31.91 -13.85 30.30
N TYR A 27 32.21 -14.46 29.13
CA TYR A 27 32.55 -13.72 27.92
C TYR A 27 31.59 -14.08 26.79
N VAL A 28 31.15 -13.10 26.02
CA VAL A 28 30.34 -13.25 24.80
C VAL A 28 31.13 -12.75 23.60
N SER A 29 30.95 -13.33 22.41
CA SER A 29 31.57 -12.79 21.19
C SER A 29 30.91 -11.48 20.79
N THR A 30 31.71 -10.46 20.48
CA THR A 30 31.21 -9.23 19.85
C THR A 30 31.12 -9.34 18.33
N ALA A 31 31.81 -10.32 17.74
CA ALA A 31 31.77 -10.63 16.30
C ALA A 31 30.45 -11.28 15.87
N GLN A 32 29.88 -12.11 16.74
CA GLN A 32 28.64 -12.84 16.54
C GLN A 32 27.71 -12.48 17.69
N PHE A 33 26.73 -11.60 17.45
CA PHE A 33 25.71 -11.21 18.43
C PHE A 33 24.84 -12.42 18.78
N THR A 34 25.36 -13.28 19.65
CA THR A 34 24.69 -14.46 20.19
C THR A 34 24.26 -14.12 21.61
N ALA A 35 23.03 -14.51 21.97
CA ALA A 35 22.53 -14.35 23.34
C ALA A 35 23.25 -15.25 24.36
N ASP A 36 24.26 -16.01 23.92
CA ASP A 36 24.96 -17.00 24.70
C ASP A 36 26.43 -16.65 24.92
N THR A 37 26.89 -16.87 26.15
CA THR A 37 28.29 -16.80 26.51
C THR A 37 29.11 -17.89 25.81
N GLN A 38 30.43 -17.75 25.78
CA GLN A 38 31.35 -18.74 25.21
C GLN A 38 31.25 -20.14 25.84
N CYS A 39 30.61 -20.26 27.01
CA CYS A 39 30.30 -21.54 27.67
C CYS A 39 28.83 -21.97 27.54
N SER A 40 28.10 -21.40 26.56
CA SER A 40 26.71 -21.75 26.20
C SER A 40 25.68 -21.50 27.30
N ARG A 41 25.87 -20.41 28.06
CA ARG A 41 24.87 -19.91 29.01
C ARG A 41 24.29 -18.59 28.53
N THR A 42 22.98 -18.41 28.66
CA THR A 42 22.26 -17.21 28.25
C THR A 42 22.70 -15.98 29.04
N VAL A 43 23.01 -14.91 28.33
CA VAL A 43 23.47 -13.64 28.89
C VAL A 43 22.28 -12.91 29.51
N ALA A 44 22.41 -12.51 30.77
CA ALA A 44 21.45 -11.61 31.43
C ALA A 44 21.78 -10.13 31.13
N ARG A 45 23.07 -9.80 31.07
CA ARG A 45 23.57 -8.43 30.87
C ARG A 45 25.01 -8.46 30.37
N VAL A 46 25.36 -7.61 29.41
CA VAL A 46 26.76 -7.35 29.04
C VAL A 46 27.36 -6.35 30.03
N LEU A 47 28.56 -6.63 30.53
CA LEU A 47 29.25 -5.81 31.53
C LEU A 47 30.22 -4.85 30.82
N ASN A 48 30.33 -3.62 31.32
CA ASN A 48 31.47 -2.76 30.98
C ASN A 48 32.70 -3.16 31.82
N GLU A 49 33.88 -2.65 31.47
CA GLU A 49 35.13 -2.94 32.19
C GLU A 49 35.07 -2.61 33.69
N ARG A 50 34.29 -1.58 34.07
CA ARG A 50 34.14 -1.13 35.46
C ARG A 50 33.27 -2.09 36.30
N ASP A 51 32.31 -2.74 35.66
CA ASP A 51 31.33 -3.64 36.26
C ASP A 51 31.78 -5.11 36.26
N ALA A 52 32.79 -5.46 35.45
CA ALA A 52 33.38 -6.79 35.37
C ALA A 52 34.27 -7.11 36.59
N LYS A 53 33.72 -6.99 37.80
CA LYS A 53 34.38 -7.29 39.07
C LYS A 53 33.90 -8.65 39.59
N GLY A 54 34.70 -9.69 39.43
CA GLY A 54 34.38 -11.04 39.89
C GLY A 54 35.36 -12.09 39.38
N ALA A 55 35.21 -13.33 39.82
CA ALA A 55 35.98 -14.44 39.29
C ALA A 55 35.57 -14.73 37.84
N GLU A 56 36.54 -14.86 36.93
CA GLU A 56 36.24 -15.17 35.52
C GLU A 56 35.81 -16.64 35.35
N CYS A 57 34.83 -16.88 34.47
CA CYS A 57 34.40 -18.23 34.13
C CYS A 57 35.51 -18.97 33.37
N THR A 58 36.11 -19.97 34.01
CA THR A 58 37.26 -20.73 33.47
C THR A 58 36.99 -21.35 32.09
N ARG A 59 35.74 -21.73 31.80
CA ARG A 59 35.34 -22.26 30.49
C ARG A 59 35.36 -21.20 29.40
N CYS A 60 34.88 -19.98 29.70
CA CYS A 60 34.91 -18.87 28.75
C CYS A 60 36.36 -18.46 28.44
N VAL A 61 37.21 -18.36 29.47
CA VAL A 61 38.63 -17.99 29.33
C VAL A 61 39.40 -18.94 28.40
N LYS A 62 39.25 -20.27 28.59
CA LYS A 62 39.89 -21.27 27.73
C LYS A 62 39.51 -21.12 26.25
N LYS A 63 38.24 -20.81 25.98
CA LYS A 63 37.74 -20.67 24.61
C LYS A 63 38.25 -19.39 23.95
N VAL A 64 38.34 -18.29 24.69
CA VAL A 64 38.96 -17.03 24.23
C VAL A 64 40.44 -17.24 23.89
N GLN A 65 41.19 -17.97 24.72
CA GLN A 65 42.59 -18.29 24.44
C GLN A 65 42.78 -19.11 23.17
N ALA A 66 41.89 -20.07 22.90
CA ALA A 66 41.93 -20.86 21.67
C ALA A 66 41.69 -20.01 20.41
N LEU A 67 40.79 -19.01 20.49
CA LEU A 67 40.53 -18.09 19.37
C LEU A 67 41.75 -17.24 19.04
N LEU A 68 42.47 -16.76 20.05
CA LEU A 68 43.69 -15.96 19.84
C LEU A 68 44.82 -16.77 19.20
N ALA A 69 44.98 -18.03 19.60
CA ALA A 69 46.01 -18.90 19.02
C ALA A 69 45.79 -19.18 17.52
N ALA A 70 44.53 -19.18 17.07
CA ALA A 70 44.18 -19.41 15.67
C ALA A 70 44.47 -18.22 14.74
N GLN A 71 44.74 -17.02 15.29
CA GLN A 71 44.88 -15.77 14.52
C GLN A 71 46.34 -15.36 14.21
N ALA A 72 47.36 -16.18 14.53
CA ALA A 72 48.76 -15.82 14.30
C ALA A 72 49.20 -16.03 12.82
N PRO A 73 49.85 -15.05 12.16
CA PRO A 73 50.23 -15.12 10.73
C PRO A 73 51.47 -15.99 10.44
N ALA A 74 51.56 -16.51 9.20
CA ALA A 74 52.70 -17.31 8.68
C ALA A 74 53.72 -16.46 7.90
N ALA A 75 55.00 -16.90 7.87
CA ALA A 75 56.17 -16.10 7.43
C ALA A 75 56.43 -16.06 5.89
N PRO A 76 57.13 -15.02 5.34
CA PRO A 76 57.22 -14.73 3.90
C PRO A 76 58.52 -15.20 3.19
N VAL A 77 58.53 -15.21 1.84
CA VAL A 77 59.62 -15.64 0.91
C VAL A 77 59.91 -14.57 -0.17
N GLU A 78 61.14 -14.51 -0.70
CA GLU A 78 61.82 -13.41 -1.45
C GLU A 78 62.08 -13.68 -2.98
N GLU A 79 62.26 -12.64 -3.82
CA GLU A 79 62.30 -12.67 -5.32
C GLU A 79 63.46 -11.82 -5.96
N PRO A 80 64.02 -12.10 -7.17
CA PRO A 80 65.20 -11.40 -7.75
C PRO A 80 65.01 -10.63 -9.10
N ALA A 81 66.05 -9.84 -9.50
CA ALA A 81 66.07 -8.71 -10.47
C ALA A 81 66.77 -8.93 -11.85
N ALA A 82 66.68 -7.95 -12.79
CA ALA A 82 67.10 -7.99 -14.22
C ALA A 82 68.07 -6.85 -14.71
N PRO A 83 68.71 -6.92 -15.94
CA PRO A 83 69.75 -5.98 -16.42
C PRO A 83 69.50 -5.21 -17.78
N ALA A 84 70.55 -4.48 -18.26
CA ALA A 84 70.61 -3.17 -18.95
C ALA A 84 70.73 -3.06 -20.52
N ALA A 85 70.78 -1.81 -21.06
CA ALA A 85 70.56 -1.36 -22.46
C ALA A 85 71.77 -0.73 -23.25
N VAL A 86 71.59 -0.38 -24.55
CA VAL A 86 72.59 0.07 -25.59
C VAL A 86 72.16 1.38 -26.34
N GLU A 87 73.13 2.16 -26.89
CA GLU A 87 73.07 3.54 -27.50
C GLU A 87 72.52 3.73 -28.96
N PRO A 88 72.08 4.97 -29.39
CA PRO A 88 71.51 5.27 -30.73
C PRO A 88 72.28 6.31 -31.63
N PRO A 89 71.92 6.51 -32.93
CA PRO A 89 72.51 7.55 -33.81
C PRO A 89 71.58 8.67 -34.36
N ALA A 90 72.23 9.80 -34.72
CA ALA A 90 71.98 10.94 -35.65
C ALA A 90 70.62 11.72 -35.75
N ARG A 91 70.72 13.07 -35.66
CA ARG A 91 69.63 14.08 -35.57
C ARG A 91 69.18 14.70 -36.92
N ILE A 92 67.89 15.03 -37.05
CA ILE A 92 67.24 15.75 -38.19
C ILE A 92 66.82 17.18 -37.75
N LYS A 93 66.79 18.16 -38.67
CA LYS A 93 66.47 19.60 -38.42
C LYS A 93 64.98 19.96 -38.61
N ALA A 94 64.50 20.92 -37.79
CA ALA A 94 63.12 21.41 -37.72
C ALA A 94 62.76 22.52 -38.74
N LEU A 95 61.47 22.84 -38.83
CA LEU A 95 60.84 23.77 -39.77
C LEU A 95 60.48 25.14 -39.21
N THR A 96 60.58 26.14 -40.08
CA THR A 96 60.08 27.49 -39.90
C THR A 96 58.64 27.60 -40.42
N GLU A 97 57.70 27.62 -39.47
CA GLU A 97 56.32 28.15 -39.54
C GLU A 97 55.30 27.43 -40.44
N ASP A 98 54.23 26.90 -39.82
CA ASP A 98 53.05 26.30 -40.45
C ASP A 98 51.80 27.14 -40.12
N VAL A 99 51.00 27.50 -41.14
CA VAL A 99 49.94 28.53 -41.09
C VAL A 99 48.54 27.93 -41.27
N THR A 100 48.35 26.61 -41.15
CA THR A 100 47.06 25.98 -41.52
C THR A 100 46.45 25.01 -40.50
N THR A 101 46.11 25.46 -39.28
CA THR A 101 44.96 24.98 -38.47
C THR A 101 44.87 25.75 -37.13
N PRO A 102 43.68 25.98 -36.54
CA PRO A 102 43.59 26.67 -35.25
C PRO A 102 44.03 25.74 -34.11
N ALA A 103 45.14 26.12 -33.47
CA ALA A 103 45.58 25.78 -32.11
C ALA A 103 45.61 24.29 -31.68
N THR A 104 46.67 23.58 -32.07
CA THR A 104 47.48 22.84 -31.08
C THR A 104 48.81 23.56 -30.96
N MET A 105 48.78 24.70 -30.27
CA MET A 105 49.97 25.45 -29.92
C MET A 105 50.82 24.56 -29.01
N PHE A 106 52.12 24.48 -29.27
CA PHE A 106 53.09 23.95 -28.33
C PHE A 106 52.75 24.47 -26.92
N ASP A 107 52.46 23.57 -25.97
CA ASP A 107 52.24 23.94 -24.57
C ASP A 107 53.61 24.22 -23.95
N PRO A 108 53.96 25.49 -23.68
CA PRO A 108 55.27 25.83 -23.16
C PRO A 108 55.49 25.34 -21.72
N GLU A 109 54.44 24.90 -21.00
CA GLU A 109 54.56 24.32 -19.66
C GLU A 109 54.88 22.81 -19.71
N LEU A 110 54.63 22.13 -20.84
CA LEU A 110 54.98 20.72 -21.08
C LEU A 110 56.21 20.63 -21.99
N THR A 111 57.39 20.83 -21.42
CA THR A 111 58.65 20.77 -22.17
C THR A 111 58.91 19.37 -22.78
N TYR A 112 58.30 18.31 -22.23
CA TYR A 112 58.44 16.91 -22.64
C TYR A 112 57.15 16.13 -22.34
N TYR A 113 56.86 15.10 -23.15
CA TYR A 113 55.70 14.24 -22.96
C TYR A 113 56.07 13.01 -22.11
N ALA A 114 55.15 12.52 -21.28
CA ALA A 114 55.35 11.28 -20.52
C ALA A 114 55.50 10.07 -21.45
N ASP A 115 56.23 9.05 -21.03
CA ASP A 115 56.40 7.81 -21.80
C ASP A 115 55.05 7.13 -22.07
N GLY A 116 54.90 6.55 -23.25
CA GLY A 116 53.63 5.97 -23.70
C GLY A 116 52.62 6.98 -24.27
N THR A 117 52.96 8.27 -24.36
CA THR A 117 52.06 9.27 -24.94
C THR A 117 52.03 9.13 -26.46
N PRO A 118 50.85 8.94 -27.08
CA PRO A 118 50.72 8.96 -28.54
C PRO A 118 50.92 10.38 -29.06
N VAL A 119 51.84 10.53 -30.01
CA VAL A 119 52.26 11.80 -30.60
C VAL A 119 52.32 11.68 -32.12
N VAL A 120 52.20 12.79 -32.83
CA VAL A 120 52.49 12.91 -34.25
C VAL A 120 53.64 13.89 -34.46
N MET A 121 54.69 13.44 -35.14
CA MET A 121 55.76 14.32 -35.61
C MET A 121 55.35 14.93 -36.94
N ARG A 122 55.33 16.26 -37.03
CA ARG A 122 55.01 16.97 -38.27
C ARG A 122 56.25 17.64 -38.87
N TRP A 123 56.42 17.51 -40.18
CA TRP A 123 57.39 18.27 -40.96
C TRP A 123 56.77 18.67 -42.32
N THR A 124 57.42 19.54 -43.06
CA THR A 124 56.91 20.04 -44.33
C THR A 124 56.91 18.90 -45.33
N GLY A 125 55.70 18.55 -45.75
CA GLY A 125 55.45 17.45 -46.68
C GLY A 125 55.16 16.10 -46.01
N GLY A 126 55.02 16.01 -44.69
CA GLY A 126 54.62 14.76 -44.06
C GLY A 126 54.32 14.83 -42.56
N GLU A 127 53.56 13.84 -42.09
CA GLU A 127 53.36 13.58 -40.68
C GLU A 127 53.63 12.10 -40.38
N LYS A 128 54.11 11.81 -39.16
CA LYS A 128 54.43 10.45 -38.74
C LYS A 128 53.95 10.21 -37.30
N PRO A 129 52.95 9.34 -37.09
CA PRO A 129 52.48 8.99 -35.75
C PRO A 129 53.48 8.06 -35.03
N GLY A 130 53.57 8.22 -33.72
CA GLY A 130 54.45 7.44 -32.86
C GLY A 130 54.07 7.54 -31.38
N THR A 131 54.83 6.87 -30.53
CA THR A 131 54.66 6.84 -29.08
C THR A 131 55.97 7.22 -28.39
N THR A 132 55.91 8.07 -27.37
CA THR A 132 57.09 8.51 -26.62
C THR A 132 57.67 7.38 -25.75
N ALA A 133 59.00 7.28 -25.64
CA ALA A 133 59.72 6.17 -25.01
C ALA A 133 61.00 6.65 -24.29
N GLY A 134 60.87 7.69 -23.47
CA GLY A 134 61.95 8.26 -22.65
C GLY A 134 62.46 9.59 -23.16
N MET A 135 63.29 10.24 -22.35
CA MET A 135 64.09 11.40 -22.75
C MET A 135 65.55 11.01 -22.92
N THR A 136 66.18 11.50 -23.98
CA THR A 136 67.63 11.39 -24.18
C THR A 136 68.30 12.75 -24.00
N VAL A 137 69.29 12.79 -23.09
CA VAL A 137 69.96 14.04 -22.68
C VAL A 137 71.33 14.23 -23.34
N ASP A 138 71.63 13.47 -24.40
CA ASP A 138 73.02 13.39 -24.86
C ASP A 138 73.51 14.59 -25.69
N ARG A 139 74.49 15.32 -25.12
CA ARG A 139 75.46 16.26 -25.74
C ARG A 139 74.94 17.38 -26.66
N GLY A 140 73.70 17.82 -26.51
CA GLY A 140 73.19 19.07 -27.11
C GLY A 140 72.66 20.04 -26.06
N PRO A 141 72.49 21.35 -26.37
CA PRO A 141 71.94 22.33 -25.44
C PRO A 141 70.44 22.13 -25.12
N TYR A 142 69.78 21.13 -25.72
CA TYR A 142 68.37 20.80 -25.52
C TYR A 142 68.22 19.27 -25.40
N ALA A 143 67.32 18.79 -24.53
CA ALA A 143 67.00 17.37 -24.46
C ALA A 143 66.00 16.99 -25.57
N PHE A 144 66.05 15.72 -25.99
CA PHE A 144 65.18 15.18 -27.04
C PHE A 144 64.25 14.12 -26.44
N GLN A 145 63.05 14.00 -26.98
CA GLN A 145 62.12 12.92 -26.65
C GLN A 145 62.41 11.73 -27.57
N ALA A 146 62.68 10.56 -27.01
CA ALA A 146 62.69 9.33 -27.79
C ALA A 146 61.25 9.00 -28.20
N VAL A 147 61.02 8.77 -29.49
CA VAL A 147 59.72 8.42 -30.06
C VAL A 147 59.88 7.18 -30.92
N THR A 148 59.09 6.15 -30.64
CA THR A 148 58.95 4.97 -31.49
C THR A 148 57.75 5.17 -32.41
N PHE A 149 58.01 5.30 -33.70
CA PHE A 149 56.97 5.48 -34.72
C PHE A 149 56.29 4.14 -35.07
N GLU A 150 55.11 4.21 -35.67
CA GLU A 150 54.32 3.03 -36.04
C GLU A 150 55.02 2.08 -37.02
N ASP A 151 55.99 2.58 -37.81
CA ASP A 151 56.84 1.75 -38.67
C ASP A 151 57.96 1.01 -37.91
N GLY A 152 57.96 1.09 -36.58
CA GLY A 152 58.92 0.45 -35.69
C GLY A 152 60.25 1.21 -35.53
N THR A 153 60.44 2.32 -36.25
CA THR A 153 61.66 3.14 -36.10
C THR A 153 61.61 3.96 -34.83
N THR A 154 62.74 4.06 -34.11
CA THR A 154 62.86 4.93 -32.94
C THR A 154 63.81 6.08 -33.25
N SER A 155 63.39 7.31 -32.94
CA SER A 155 64.20 8.50 -33.15
C SER A 155 64.10 9.47 -31.99
N ASN A 156 65.14 10.28 -31.80
CA ASN A 156 65.16 11.36 -30.83
C ASN A 156 64.64 12.65 -31.48
N VAL A 157 63.44 13.07 -31.10
CA VAL A 157 62.71 14.17 -31.72
C VAL A 157 62.69 15.37 -30.77
N ALA A 158 62.88 16.57 -31.33
CA ALA A 158 62.79 17.78 -30.53
C ALA A 158 61.33 18.00 -30.10
N PRO A 159 61.03 18.31 -28.82
CA PRO A 159 59.65 18.40 -28.33
C PRO A 159 58.75 19.35 -29.14
N HIS A 160 59.31 20.44 -29.67
CA HIS A 160 58.56 21.46 -30.42
C HIS A 160 58.02 21.00 -31.78
N VAL A 161 58.41 19.82 -32.30
CA VAL A 161 57.82 19.25 -33.52
C VAL A 161 56.88 18.06 -33.26
N LEU A 162 56.60 17.76 -31.98
CA LEU A 162 55.68 16.71 -31.55
C LEU A 162 54.35 17.29 -31.11
N HIS A 163 53.26 16.78 -31.66
CA HIS A 163 51.89 17.12 -31.25
C HIS A 163 51.24 15.91 -30.60
N ARG A 164 50.60 16.07 -29.45
CA ARG A 164 49.83 14.98 -28.83
C ARG A 164 48.66 14.59 -29.73
N ILE A 165 48.46 13.29 -29.91
CA ILE A 165 47.24 12.77 -30.53
C ILE A 165 46.22 12.62 -29.40
N ASP A 166 45.18 13.45 -29.39
CA ASP A 166 44.09 13.28 -28.45
C ASP A 166 43.35 11.97 -28.77
N PRO A 167 43.11 11.09 -27.78
CA PRO A 167 42.38 9.86 -28.03
C PRO A 167 40.98 10.18 -28.56
N PRO A 168 40.43 9.36 -29.50
CA PRO A 168 39.04 9.52 -29.93
C PRO A 168 38.09 9.40 -28.73
N ALA A 169 36.91 10.02 -28.85
CA ALA A 169 35.88 10.23 -27.82
C ALA A 169 35.77 9.11 -26.75
N PRO A 170 35.52 9.48 -25.47
CA PRO A 170 35.74 8.59 -24.34
C PRO A 170 34.89 7.32 -24.41
N ALA A 171 35.49 6.23 -23.93
CA ALA A 171 34.81 4.98 -23.62
C ALA A 171 33.56 5.24 -22.76
N ALA A 172 32.56 4.34 -22.88
CA ALA A 172 31.31 4.41 -22.12
C ALA A 172 31.57 4.70 -20.63
N PRO A 173 30.72 5.52 -19.98
CA PRO A 173 30.87 5.85 -18.56
C PRO A 173 30.91 4.56 -17.74
N ARG A 174 31.92 4.45 -16.86
CA ARG A 174 32.01 3.38 -15.87
C ARG A 174 31.15 3.75 -14.66
N TYR A 175 30.38 2.82 -14.13
CA TYR A 175 29.56 3.05 -12.94
C TYR A 175 30.15 2.30 -11.74
N LEU A 176 30.12 2.95 -10.58
CA LEU A 176 30.57 2.44 -9.29
C LEU A 176 29.38 2.29 -8.36
N ALA A 177 29.14 1.08 -7.86
CA ALA A 177 28.12 0.78 -6.87
C ALA A 177 28.77 0.60 -5.49
N ASP A 178 28.39 1.46 -4.54
CA ASP A 178 28.73 1.35 -3.13
C ASP A 178 27.54 0.75 -2.37
N TYR A 179 27.78 -0.31 -1.60
CA TYR A 179 26.76 -0.94 -0.77
C TYR A 179 27.19 -1.00 0.68
N VAL A 180 26.34 -0.45 1.56
CA VAL A 180 26.63 -0.29 2.98
C VAL A 180 25.45 -0.74 3.81
N THR A 181 25.68 -1.62 4.77
CA THR A 181 24.69 -1.84 5.83
C THR A 181 24.87 -0.78 6.93
N VAL A 182 23.88 0.07 7.14
CA VAL A 182 23.87 1.10 8.18
C VAL A 182 22.75 0.85 9.20
N LEU A 183 22.90 1.43 10.38
CA LEU A 183 21.82 1.51 11.36
C LEU A 183 21.09 2.83 11.15
N ASP A 184 19.78 2.76 10.91
CA ASP A 184 18.89 3.91 10.91
C ASP A 184 17.97 3.81 12.14
N GLY A 185 18.37 4.48 13.22
CA GLY A 185 17.81 4.25 14.55
C GLY A 185 18.15 2.85 15.09
N GLU A 186 17.13 2.07 15.45
CA GLU A 186 17.28 0.68 15.89
C GLU A 186 17.19 -0.34 14.73
N GLU A 187 16.81 0.11 13.54
CA GLU A 187 16.60 -0.75 12.37
C GLU A 187 17.87 -0.82 11.52
N ARG A 188 18.15 -2.01 10.96
CA ARG A 188 19.22 -2.18 9.97
C ARG A 188 18.65 -1.90 8.59
N VAL A 189 19.35 -1.08 7.81
CA VAL A 189 19.01 -0.82 6.41
C VAL A 189 20.26 -1.03 5.54
N GLN A 190 20.05 -1.51 4.32
CA GLN A 190 21.07 -1.71 3.31
C GLN A 190 20.98 -0.54 2.32
N ARG A 191 21.96 0.36 2.32
CA ARG A 191 22.06 1.47 1.36
C ARG A 191 22.88 1.05 0.15
N LEU A 192 22.33 1.23 -1.04
CA LEU A 192 23.00 1.04 -2.31
C LEU A 192 23.06 2.37 -3.06
N THR A 193 24.26 2.80 -3.42
CA THR A 193 24.50 4.02 -4.19
C THR A 193 25.27 3.68 -5.47
N VAL A 194 24.76 4.04 -6.64
CA VAL A 194 25.48 3.90 -7.92
C VAL A 194 25.86 5.28 -8.43
N THR A 195 27.15 5.54 -8.64
CA THR A 195 27.70 6.79 -9.19
C THR A 195 28.39 6.54 -10.53
N VAL A 196 28.51 7.56 -11.37
CA VAL A 196 29.43 7.51 -12.51
C VAL A 196 30.84 7.74 -11.98
N GLU A 197 31.83 6.95 -12.42
CA GLU A 197 33.22 7.10 -12.00
C GLU A 197 33.73 8.51 -12.33
N GLY A 198 34.05 9.28 -11.29
CA GLY A 198 34.45 10.69 -11.39
C GLY A 198 33.33 11.72 -11.19
N ASP A 199 32.07 11.29 -11.10
CA ASP A 199 30.92 12.14 -10.78
C ASP A 199 30.46 11.93 -9.33
N PRO A 200 30.40 12.97 -8.48
CA PRO A 200 29.91 12.85 -7.12
C PRO A 200 28.38 12.64 -7.03
N ALA A 201 27.62 12.90 -8.09
CA ALA A 201 26.17 12.73 -8.07
C ALA A 201 25.78 11.26 -8.28
N PRO A 202 24.96 10.67 -7.39
CA PRO A 202 24.48 9.30 -7.58
C PRO A 202 23.44 9.24 -8.70
N VAL A 203 23.61 8.26 -9.59
CA VAL A 203 22.63 7.84 -10.60
C VAL A 203 21.51 7.03 -9.95
N LEU A 204 21.84 6.32 -8.85
CA LEU A 204 20.90 5.57 -8.03
C LEU A 204 21.28 5.71 -6.56
N ALA A 205 20.31 5.93 -5.67
CA ALA A 205 20.49 5.91 -4.23
C ALA A 205 19.26 5.28 -3.57
N GLU A 206 19.39 4.01 -3.17
CA GLU A 206 18.28 3.20 -2.65
C GLU A 206 18.56 2.73 -1.22
N GLU A 207 17.51 2.75 -0.39
CA GLU A 207 17.49 2.15 0.93
C GLU A 207 16.64 0.87 0.92
N LEU A 208 17.31 -0.27 1.06
CA LEU A 208 16.68 -1.58 1.10
C LEU A 208 16.52 -2.05 2.55
N PRO A 209 15.41 -2.73 2.90
CA PRO A 209 15.27 -3.40 4.19
C PRO A 209 16.41 -4.40 4.39
N TYR A 210 16.94 -4.51 5.61
CA TYR A 210 18.01 -5.47 5.88
C TYR A 210 17.50 -6.91 5.75
N GLU A 211 17.93 -7.58 4.68
CA GLU A 211 17.77 -9.01 4.51
C GLU A 211 19.14 -9.68 4.67
N PRO A 212 19.36 -10.52 5.70
CA PRO A 212 20.67 -11.13 5.95
C PRO A 212 21.12 -12.10 4.85
N GLU A 213 20.20 -12.60 4.03
CA GLU A 213 20.48 -13.46 2.87
C GLU A 213 20.66 -12.68 1.57
N ARG A 214 20.29 -11.39 1.55
CA ARG A 214 20.45 -10.52 0.37
C ARG A 214 21.88 -9.99 0.34
N ASN A 215 22.67 -10.54 -0.57
CA ASN A 215 23.98 -10.00 -0.85
C ASN A 215 23.91 -8.88 -1.89
N ALA A 216 24.98 -8.10 -1.89
CA ALA A 216 25.49 -7.29 -2.97
C ALA A 216 24.89 -7.49 -4.37
N ALA A 217 25.23 -8.66 -4.93
CA ALA A 217 24.96 -9.02 -6.30
C ALA A 217 23.47 -9.16 -6.55
N ARG A 218 22.74 -9.81 -5.64
CA ARG A 218 21.29 -9.95 -5.74
C ARG A 218 20.55 -8.62 -5.66
N ALA A 219 21.03 -7.69 -4.83
CA ALA A 219 20.46 -6.35 -4.74
C ALA A 219 20.65 -5.57 -6.05
N LEU A 220 21.86 -5.61 -6.62
CA LEU A 220 22.20 -4.96 -7.90
C LEU A 220 21.46 -5.59 -9.09
N GLU A 221 21.39 -6.91 -9.18
CA GLU A 221 20.66 -7.64 -10.23
C GLU A 221 19.16 -7.32 -10.19
N ALA A 222 18.55 -7.27 -9.00
CA ALA A 222 17.13 -6.92 -8.84
C ALA A 222 16.81 -5.48 -9.29
N LEU A 223 17.83 -4.61 -9.30
CA LEU A 223 17.74 -3.22 -9.75
C LEU A 223 18.21 -3.03 -11.20
N GLY A 224 18.47 -4.12 -11.93
CA GLY A 224 18.85 -4.08 -13.34
C GLY A 224 20.32 -3.74 -13.58
N TRP A 225 21.22 -4.09 -12.67
CA TRP A 225 22.66 -3.88 -12.81
C TRP A 225 23.44 -5.20 -12.84
N THR A 226 24.43 -5.28 -13.72
CA THR A 226 25.36 -6.42 -13.81
C THR A 226 26.70 -6.02 -13.23
N ILE A 227 27.26 -6.82 -12.31
CA ILE A 227 28.59 -6.59 -11.74
C ILE A 227 29.67 -7.00 -12.76
N THR A 228 30.55 -6.08 -13.13
CA THR A 228 31.70 -6.30 -14.02
C THR A 228 33.02 -6.42 -13.27
N GLY A 229 33.08 -5.98 -12.01
CA GLY A 229 34.20 -6.20 -11.09
C GLY A 229 33.83 -5.84 -9.65
N MET A 230 34.62 -6.25 -8.66
CA MET A 230 34.30 -5.99 -7.25
C MET A 230 35.54 -5.86 -6.37
N GLU A 231 35.50 -4.92 -5.42
CA GLU A 231 36.46 -4.74 -4.33
C GLU A 231 35.74 -4.79 -2.97
N THR A 232 36.27 -5.59 -2.03
CA THR A 232 35.74 -5.70 -0.67
C THR A 232 36.57 -4.89 0.32
N TYR A 233 35.93 -3.99 1.06
CA TYR A 233 36.59 -3.15 2.07
C TYR A 233 36.12 -3.53 3.48
N GLY A 234 36.97 -4.17 4.28
CA GLY A 234 36.87 -4.11 5.75
C GLY A 234 35.68 -4.81 6.43
N GLY A 235 35.18 -5.93 5.91
CA GLY A 235 34.18 -6.78 6.58
C GLY A 235 32.99 -7.14 5.66
N PRO A 236 32.10 -8.06 6.06
CA PRO A 236 31.01 -8.58 5.20
C PRO A 236 29.93 -7.54 4.81
N SER A 237 30.05 -6.29 5.26
CA SER A 237 28.98 -5.28 5.20
C SER A 237 29.29 -4.06 4.31
N LEU A 238 30.47 -4.05 3.67
CA LEU A 238 30.98 -2.95 2.84
C LEU A 238 31.67 -3.51 1.60
N PHE A 239 31.12 -3.27 0.42
CA PHE A 239 31.81 -3.55 -0.84
C PHE A 239 31.51 -2.47 -1.86
N ARG A 240 32.44 -2.33 -2.81
CA ARG A 240 32.36 -1.47 -3.98
C ARG A 240 32.43 -2.35 -5.22
N ALA A 241 31.51 -2.16 -6.16
CA ALA A 241 31.47 -2.94 -7.40
C ALA A 241 31.47 -2.02 -8.62
N TRP A 242 32.19 -2.40 -9.68
CA TRP A 242 31.96 -1.82 -10.99
C TRP A 242 30.74 -2.50 -11.59
N VAL A 243 29.81 -1.70 -12.09
CA VAL A 243 28.54 -2.18 -12.61
C VAL A 243 28.26 -1.60 -13.98
N GLU A 244 27.51 -2.35 -14.78
CA GLU A 244 26.96 -1.87 -16.05
C GLU A 244 25.43 -2.04 -16.01
N PRO A 245 24.66 -1.15 -16.66
CA PRO A 245 23.23 -1.35 -16.83
C PRO A 245 23.02 -2.71 -17.49
N CYS A 246 22.23 -3.58 -16.86
CA CYS A 246 21.85 -4.83 -17.47
C CYS A 246 21.01 -4.47 -18.71
N PRO A 247 21.45 -4.78 -19.94
CA PRO A 247 20.57 -4.64 -21.08
C PRO A 247 19.38 -5.55 -20.79
N VAL A 248 18.17 -4.98 -20.64
CA VAL A 248 16.94 -5.75 -20.46
C VAL A 248 16.99 -6.82 -21.55
N PRO A 249 17.16 -8.11 -21.21
CA PRO A 249 17.25 -9.11 -22.24
C PRO A 249 15.89 -9.10 -22.93
N ALA A 250 15.88 -8.76 -24.23
CA ALA A 250 14.72 -9.05 -25.06
C ALA A 250 14.45 -10.54 -24.84
N ALA A 251 13.34 -10.86 -24.18
CA ALA A 251 13.01 -12.23 -23.84
C ALA A 251 13.11 -13.04 -25.15
N PRO A 252 13.94 -14.09 -25.20
CA PRO A 252 14.09 -14.86 -26.42
C PRO A 252 12.71 -15.40 -26.78
N LEU A 253 12.26 -15.11 -28.01
CA LEU A 253 10.97 -15.57 -28.53
C LEU A 253 10.79 -17.05 -28.21
N LEU A 254 9.67 -17.40 -27.55
CA LEU A 254 9.37 -18.77 -27.16
C LEU A 254 9.38 -19.68 -28.40
N MET A 255 10.33 -20.61 -28.45
CA MET A 255 10.44 -21.56 -29.55
C MET A 255 9.29 -22.57 -29.52
N PRO A 256 8.88 -23.16 -30.66
CA PRO A 256 7.73 -24.06 -30.72
C PRO A 256 7.81 -25.25 -29.74
N ASP A 257 9.01 -25.79 -29.52
CA ASP A 257 9.21 -26.91 -28.59
C ASP A 257 9.11 -26.48 -27.12
N GLN A 258 9.48 -25.23 -26.79
CA GLN A 258 9.30 -24.67 -25.45
C GLN A 258 7.81 -24.42 -25.19
N ALA A 259 7.10 -23.84 -26.17
CA ALA A 259 5.66 -23.64 -26.11
C ALA A 259 4.93 -24.97 -25.87
N ARG A 260 5.32 -26.03 -26.59
CA ARG A 260 4.81 -27.38 -26.39
C ARG A 260 5.09 -27.91 -24.98
N GLY A 261 6.32 -27.74 -24.48
CA GLY A 261 6.73 -28.18 -23.15
C GLY A 261 5.91 -27.53 -22.04
N ILE A 262 5.59 -26.24 -22.16
CA ILE A 262 4.76 -25.51 -21.20
C ILE A 262 3.31 -25.99 -21.26
N VAL A 263 2.71 -26.00 -22.46
CA VAL A 263 1.29 -26.38 -22.63
C VAL A 263 1.04 -27.83 -22.20
N ASN A 264 1.97 -28.76 -22.48
CA ASN A 264 1.82 -30.17 -22.12
C ASN A 264 1.81 -30.44 -20.61
N GLN A 265 2.23 -29.49 -19.76
CA GLN A 265 2.13 -29.63 -18.31
C GLN A 265 0.68 -29.53 -17.82
N VAL A 266 -0.19 -28.85 -18.58
CA VAL A 266 -1.60 -28.65 -18.24
C VAL A 266 -2.51 -29.44 -19.17
N HIS A 267 -2.25 -29.38 -20.47
CA HIS A 267 -3.00 -30.09 -21.50
C HIS A 267 -2.11 -31.20 -22.08
N ALA A 268 -1.99 -32.32 -21.36
CA ALA A 268 -1.04 -33.41 -21.67
C ALA A 268 -1.19 -34.00 -23.09
N ASP A 269 -2.33 -33.79 -23.74
CA ASP A 269 -2.63 -34.29 -25.07
C ASP A 269 -2.60 -33.19 -26.15
N ALA A 270 -2.09 -32.00 -25.83
CA ALA A 270 -1.94 -30.91 -26.77
C ALA A 270 -1.01 -31.30 -27.93
N ASN A 271 -1.50 -31.09 -29.15
CA ASN A 271 -0.81 -31.42 -30.40
C ASN A 271 -1.14 -30.41 -31.50
N ASP A 272 -0.56 -30.56 -32.69
CA ASP A 272 -0.78 -29.69 -33.85
C ASP A 272 -0.60 -28.19 -33.53
N PHE A 273 0.58 -27.84 -33.01
CA PHE A 273 0.95 -26.45 -32.74
C PHE A 273 1.15 -25.69 -34.07
N ARG A 274 0.49 -24.54 -34.22
CA ARG A 274 0.64 -23.67 -35.40
C ARG A 274 0.93 -22.25 -34.98
N THR A 275 1.86 -21.61 -35.68
CA THR A 275 2.13 -20.18 -35.51
C THR A 275 0.87 -19.37 -35.82
N ALA A 276 0.68 -18.33 -35.04
CA ALA A 276 -0.31 -17.30 -35.28
C ALA A 276 0.41 -15.96 -35.33
N GLU A 277 0.25 -15.28 -36.45
CA GLU A 277 0.89 -14.00 -36.74
C GLU A 277 -0.20 -12.94 -36.90
N ASP A 278 0.14 -11.68 -36.60
CA ASP A 278 -0.73 -10.55 -36.91
C ASP A 278 -0.74 -10.23 -38.41
N ALA A 279 -1.51 -9.20 -38.81
CA ALA A 279 -1.60 -8.76 -40.20
C ALA A 279 -0.26 -8.29 -40.80
N ASN A 280 0.76 -8.02 -39.96
CA ASN A 280 2.09 -7.57 -40.36
C ASN A 280 3.12 -8.71 -40.36
N GLY A 281 2.71 -9.95 -40.06
CA GLY A 281 3.63 -11.09 -39.94
C GLY A 281 4.39 -11.13 -38.60
N ARG A 282 3.98 -10.33 -37.60
CA ARG A 282 4.56 -10.42 -36.25
C ARG A 282 4.00 -11.65 -35.56
N LEU A 283 4.89 -12.52 -35.06
CA LEU A 283 4.49 -13.69 -34.26
C LEU A 283 3.78 -13.24 -32.98
N LEU A 284 2.52 -13.63 -32.82
CA LEU A 284 1.76 -13.43 -31.59
C LEU A 284 1.95 -14.60 -30.62
N GLY A 285 2.05 -15.81 -31.16
CA GLY A 285 2.21 -17.05 -30.39
C GLY A 285 1.86 -18.29 -31.21
N TYR A 286 1.35 -19.31 -30.54
CA TYR A 286 0.97 -20.59 -31.12
C TYR A 286 -0.45 -20.98 -30.73
N THR A 287 -1.21 -21.53 -31.66
CA THR A 287 -2.45 -22.27 -31.35
C THR A 287 -2.15 -23.77 -31.28
N PHE A 288 -2.86 -24.50 -30.44
CA PHE A 288 -2.72 -25.96 -30.32
C PHE A 288 -4.10 -26.64 -30.31
N ARG A 289 -4.13 -27.92 -30.64
CA ARG A 289 -5.32 -28.78 -30.59
C ARG A 289 -5.23 -29.72 -29.39
N SER A 290 -6.30 -29.85 -28.63
CA SER A 290 -6.44 -30.85 -27.56
C SER A 290 -7.64 -31.75 -27.83
N THR A 291 -7.50 -33.01 -27.48
CA THR A 291 -8.39 -34.15 -27.77
C THR A 291 -8.95 -34.81 -26.51
N THR A 292 -8.74 -34.22 -25.33
CA THR A 292 -9.09 -34.82 -24.03
C THR A 292 -10.59 -34.82 -23.77
N THR A 293 -11.34 -34.02 -24.55
CA THR A 293 -12.80 -34.02 -24.55
C THR A 293 -13.34 -34.76 -25.77
N PRO A 294 -14.56 -35.31 -25.72
CA PRO A 294 -15.18 -36.03 -26.85
C PRO A 294 -15.34 -35.17 -28.11
N ALA A 295 -15.18 -33.84 -27.99
CA ALA A 295 -15.05 -32.92 -29.11
C ALA A 295 -13.61 -32.40 -29.18
N THR A 296 -13.07 -32.29 -30.40
CA THR A 296 -11.80 -31.59 -30.60
C THR A 296 -11.93 -30.13 -30.15
N ARG A 297 -10.99 -29.66 -29.34
CA ARG A 297 -10.94 -28.27 -28.85
C ARG A 297 -9.57 -27.66 -29.12
N TYR A 298 -9.47 -26.34 -29.07
CA TYR A 298 -8.27 -25.59 -29.42
C TYR A 298 -7.88 -24.60 -28.33
N GLY A 299 -6.60 -24.47 -28.04
CA GLY A 299 -6.09 -23.45 -27.13
C GLY A 299 -5.02 -22.60 -27.80
N TYR A 300 -4.49 -21.61 -27.08
CA TYR A 300 -3.39 -20.77 -27.53
C TYR A 300 -2.33 -20.59 -26.43
N ILE A 301 -1.12 -20.21 -26.84
CA ILE A 301 -0.02 -19.74 -25.98
C ILE A 301 0.68 -18.56 -26.67
N THR A 302 0.87 -17.44 -25.98
CA THR A 302 1.57 -16.26 -26.50
C THR A 302 3.07 -16.51 -26.60
N HIS A 303 3.79 -15.65 -27.32
CA HIS A 303 5.25 -15.73 -27.41
C HIS A 303 5.97 -15.46 -26.08
N ASP A 304 5.28 -14.92 -25.07
CA ASP A 304 5.78 -14.72 -23.70
C ASP A 304 5.40 -15.86 -22.75
N GLY A 305 4.65 -16.86 -23.24
CA GLY A 305 4.32 -18.08 -22.50
C GLY A 305 2.97 -18.09 -21.80
N THR A 306 2.16 -17.04 -21.93
CA THR A 306 0.78 -16.99 -21.40
C THR A 306 -0.13 -17.87 -22.25
N PHE A 307 -0.80 -18.87 -21.67
CA PHE A 307 -1.64 -19.81 -22.41
C PHE A 307 -3.07 -19.93 -21.87
N SER A 308 -3.99 -20.36 -22.74
CA SER A 308 -5.39 -20.51 -22.42
C SER A 308 -5.68 -21.76 -21.56
N MET A 309 -6.29 -21.55 -20.41
CA MET A 309 -6.84 -22.66 -19.60
C MET A 309 -8.14 -23.22 -20.19
N ALA A 310 -8.99 -22.35 -20.73
CA ALA A 310 -10.19 -22.75 -21.47
C ALA A 310 -9.84 -23.07 -22.93
N LEU A 311 -10.51 -24.07 -23.51
CA LEU A 311 -10.31 -24.48 -24.89
C LEU A 311 -11.52 -24.10 -25.75
N GLU A 312 -11.24 -23.48 -26.89
CA GLU A 312 -12.21 -22.99 -27.85
C GLU A 312 -12.73 -24.08 -28.80
N PRO A 313 -13.93 -23.92 -29.37
CA PRO A 313 -14.50 -24.89 -30.33
C PRO A 313 -13.70 -24.99 -31.62
N THR A 314 -13.14 -23.87 -32.12
CA THR A 314 -12.37 -23.83 -33.36
C THR A 314 -10.99 -23.22 -33.17
N ARG A 315 -10.06 -23.54 -34.07
CA ARG A 315 -8.72 -22.94 -34.07
C ARG A 315 -8.77 -21.43 -34.36
N GLU A 316 -9.72 -21.00 -35.18
CA GLU A 316 -9.89 -19.59 -35.53
C GLU A 316 -10.29 -18.77 -34.29
N ASP A 317 -11.20 -19.29 -33.47
CA ASP A 317 -11.57 -18.68 -32.19
C ASP A 317 -10.35 -18.59 -31.24
N ALA A 318 -9.56 -19.66 -31.12
CA ALA A 318 -8.34 -19.64 -30.31
C ALA A 318 -7.30 -18.64 -30.84
N ALA A 319 -7.16 -18.51 -32.17
CA ALA A 319 -6.27 -17.53 -32.79
C ALA A 319 -6.75 -16.09 -32.59
N ALA A 320 -8.07 -15.85 -32.63
CA ALA A 320 -8.67 -14.53 -32.42
C ALA A 320 -8.43 -13.98 -31.01
N MET A 321 -8.15 -14.85 -30.04
CA MET A 321 -7.83 -14.46 -28.65
C MET A 321 -6.38 -14.01 -28.45
N LEU A 322 -5.46 -14.40 -29.34
CA LEU A 322 -4.02 -14.10 -29.19
C LEU A 322 -3.67 -12.61 -29.17
N PRO A 323 -4.24 -11.73 -30.02
CA PRO A 323 -3.95 -10.29 -29.96
C PRO A 323 -4.27 -9.68 -28.59
N ALA A 324 -5.40 -10.06 -27.98
CA ALA A 324 -5.80 -9.59 -26.67
C ALA A 324 -4.89 -10.13 -25.56
N ALA A 325 -4.45 -11.38 -25.67
CA ALA A 325 -3.50 -11.99 -24.75
C ALA A 325 -2.11 -11.33 -24.83
N VAL A 326 -1.59 -11.09 -26.04
CA VAL A 326 -0.30 -10.39 -26.24
C VAL A 326 -0.35 -8.96 -25.69
N LEU A 327 -1.44 -8.22 -25.93
CA LEU A 327 -1.63 -6.89 -25.33
C LEU A 327 -1.73 -6.95 -23.79
N SER A 328 -2.19 -8.07 -23.22
CA SER A 328 -2.17 -8.28 -21.78
C SER A 328 -0.74 -8.51 -21.28
N ASP A 329 0.05 -9.32 -22.00
CA ASP A 329 1.45 -9.59 -21.66
C ASP A 329 2.31 -8.31 -21.77
N GLU A 330 2.14 -7.52 -22.84
CA GLU A 330 2.83 -6.24 -23.04
C GLU A 330 2.50 -5.25 -21.91
N ARG A 331 1.22 -5.16 -21.49
CA ARG A 331 0.81 -4.34 -20.35
C ARG A 331 1.40 -4.85 -19.04
N HIS A 332 1.50 -6.16 -18.86
CA HIS A 332 2.12 -6.76 -17.68
C HIS A 332 3.62 -6.46 -17.63
N ALA A 333 4.32 -6.55 -18.77
CA ALA A 333 5.74 -6.24 -18.89
C ALA A 333 6.05 -4.75 -18.66
N GLN A 334 5.14 -3.85 -19.07
CA GLN A 334 5.26 -2.41 -18.81
C GLN A 334 4.91 -2.01 -17.37
N ARG A 335 4.28 -2.91 -16.60
CA ARG A 335 3.89 -2.60 -15.22
C ARG A 335 5.16 -2.48 -14.36
N PRO A 336 5.33 -1.38 -13.61
CA PRO A 336 6.43 -1.30 -12.65
C PRO A 336 6.36 -2.50 -11.71
N SER A 337 7.49 -3.12 -11.44
CA SER A 337 7.53 -4.32 -10.60
C SER A 337 6.87 -4.07 -9.23
N PRO A 338 6.34 -5.10 -8.55
CA PRO A 338 5.81 -4.93 -7.19
C PRO A 338 6.83 -4.33 -6.20
N ALA A 339 8.13 -4.46 -6.49
CA ALA A 339 9.17 -3.77 -5.73
C ALA A 339 9.20 -2.26 -6.03
N ALA A 340 9.18 -1.87 -7.31
CA ALA A 340 9.11 -0.47 -7.72
C ALA A 340 7.82 0.23 -7.23
N GLN A 341 6.67 -0.46 -7.29
CA GLN A 341 5.41 0.05 -6.74
C GLN A 341 5.47 0.25 -5.23
N ARG A 342 6.04 -0.71 -4.49
CA ARG A 342 6.25 -0.57 -3.03
C ARG A 342 7.22 0.55 -2.68
N ALA A 343 8.29 0.74 -3.46
CA ALA A 343 9.23 1.84 -3.28
C ALA A 343 8.55 3.19 -3.49
N ALA A 344 7.75 3.34 -4.56
CA ALA A 344 6.98 4.56 -4.83
C ALA A 344 5.96 4.84 -3.70
N ALA A 345 5.25 3.81 -3.22
CA ALA A 345 4.30 3.96 -2.13
C ALA A 345 4.99 4.35 -0.80
N LEU A 346 6.14 3.74 -0.49
CA LEU A 346 6.93 4.10 0.69
C LEU A 346 7.49 5.53 0.59
N ALA A 347 7.90 5.98 -0.61
CA ALA A 347 8.32 7.35 -0.83
C ALA A 347 7.19 8.35 -0.56
N ALA A 348 5.98 8.09 -1.10
CA ALA A 348 4.81 8.92 -0.84
C ALA A 348 4.40 8.93 0.65
N GLN A 349 4.51 7.78 1.33
CA GLN A 349 4.24 7.68 2.76
C GLN A 349 5.27 8.45 3.60
N ARG A 350 6.56 8.40 3.23
CA ARG A 350 7.64 9.16 3.87
C ARG A 350 7.43 10.67 3.69
N GLU A 351 7.00 11.11 2.52
CA GLU A 351 6.66 12.51 2.25
C GLU A 351 5.48 12.99 3.12
N THR A 352 4.41 12.20 3.15
CA THR A 352 3.22 12.48 4.00
C THR A 352 3.60 12.53 5.48
N ALA A 353 4.39 11.58 5.97
CA ALA A 353 4.85 11.56 7.36
C ALA A 353 5.77 12.75 7.69
N THR A 354 6.58 13.20 6.73
CA THR A 354 7.45 14.38 6.89
C THR A 354 6.60 15.65 7.00
N ALA A 355 5.59 15.80 6.14
CA ALA A 355 4.63 16.90 6.18
C ALA A 355 3.85 16.92 7.51
N ALA A 356 3.34 15.77 7.96
CA ALA A 356 2.60 15.67 9.22
C ALA A 356 3.45 16.03 10.45
N ARG A 357 4.72 15.57 10.49
CA ARG A 357 5.66 15.94 11.56
C ARG A 357 5.98 17.44 11.54
N ALA A 358 6.08 18.06 10.36
CA ALA A 358 6.27 19.50 10.24
C ALA A 358 5.05 20.28 10.75
N ALA A 359 3.84 19.87 10.37
CA ALA A 359 2.59 20.48 10.83
C ALA A 359 2.42 20.36 12.36
N HIS A 360 2.67 19.17 12.92
CA HIS A 360 2.59 18.97 14.37
C HIS A 360 3.63 19.81 15.14
N ARG A 361 4.85 19.94 14.61
CA ARG A 361 5.85 20.84 15.21
C ARG A 361 5.40 22.29 15.17
N ALA A 362 4.79 22.74 14.07
CA ALA A 362 4.27 24.10 13.97
C ALA A 362 3.17 24.37 15.01
N GLU A 363 2.23 23.43 15.17
CA GLU A 363 1.18 23.49 16.19
C GLU A 363 1.74 23.55 17.62
N MET A 364 2.76 22.73 17.92
CA MET A 364 3.41 22.72 19.23
C MET A 364 4.18 24.01 19.51
N ASP A 365 4.81 24.60 18.49
CA ASP A 365 5.47 25.90 18.59
C ASP A 365 4.45 27.01 18.87
N ASP A 366 3.30 27.01 18.19
CA ASP A 366 2.21 27.98 18.42
C ASP A 366 1.60 27.86 19.80
N ARG A 367 1.39 26.63 20.28
CA ARG A 367 0.90 26.35 21.63
C ARG A 367 1.90 26.86 22.68
N SER A 368 3.19 26.62 22.47
CA SER A 368 4.26 27.10 23.35
C SER A 368 4.31 28.63 23.38
N ALA A 369 4.09 29.28 22.24
CA ALA A 369 4.03 30.74 22.14
C ALA A 369 2.82 31.31 22.90
N ALA A 370 1.65 30.71 22.75
CA ALA A 370 0.44 31.11 23.46
C ALA A 370 0.59 30.94 24.98
N GLU A 371 1.22 29.85 25.43
CA GLU A 371 1.48 29.60 26.85
C GLU A 371 2.52 30.58 27.42
N ALA A 372 3.63 30.81 26.72
CA ALA A 372 4.63 31.79 27.11
C ALA A 372 4.03 33.20 27.25
N HIS A 373 3.20 33.61 26.28
CA HIS A 373 2.46 34.87 26.34
C HIS A 373 1.51 34.94 27.55
N ARG A 374 0.75 33.86 27.82
CA ARG A 374 -0.17 33.79 28.96
C ARG A 374 0.54 33.95 30.31
N HIS A 375 1.77 33.48 30.42
CA HIS A 375 2.56 33.50 31.66
C HIS A 375 3.58 34.64 31.74
N GLY A 376 3.67 35.50 30.71
CA GLY A 376 4.70 36.55 30.65
C GLY A 376 6.12 36.00 30.56
N ALA A 377 6.29 34.76 30.10
CA ALA A 377 7.58 34.11 29.93
C ALA A 377 8.11 34.34 28.51
N SER A 378 9.45 34.35 28.35
CA SER A 378 10.08 34.33 27.04
C SER A 378 10.03 32.92 26.42
N LEU A 379 9.76 32.83 25.12
CA LEU A 379 9.90 31.58 24.36
C LEU A 379 11.35 31.04 24.41
N PRO A 380 11.55 29.71 24.43
CA PRO A 380 12.87 29.13 24.20
C PRO A 380 13.46 29.61 22.86
N PRO A 381 14.76 29.96 22.78
CA PRO A 381 15.37 30.51 21.56
C PRO A 381 15.11 29.66 20.31
N ALA A 382 15.28 28.33 20.41
CA ALA A 382 15.03 27.44 19.28
C ALA A 382 13.57 27.46 18.79
N THR A 383 12.60 27.69 19.68
CA THR A 383 11.17 27.84 19.33
C THR A 383 10.89 29.20 18.71
N ALA A 384 11.51 30.25 19.24
CA ALA A 384 11.42 31.60 18.69
C ALA A 384 12.02 31.66 17.28
N ASP A 385 13.18 31.02 17.04
CA ASP A 385 13.85 30.97 15.75
C ASP A 385 13.00 30.21 14.71
N ARG A 386 12.39 29.07 15.07
CA ARG A 386 11.49 28.33 14.16
C ARG A 386 10.22 29.11 13.82
N ILE A 387 9.64 29.80 14.81
CA ILE A 387 8.50 30.69 14.55
C ILE A 387 8.93 31.85 13.67
N ALA A 388 10.08 32.46 13.92
CA ALA A 388 10.63 33.55 13.11
C ALA A 388 10.97 33.11 11.69
N GLU A 389 11.50 31.90 11.48
CA GLU A 389 11.77 31.32 10.17
C GLU A 389 10.47 31.03 9.40
N ARG A 390 9.43 30.57 10.09
CA ARG A 390 8.10 30.36 9.49
C ARG A 390 7.36 31.67 9.21
N MET A 391 7.59 32.69 10.04
CA MET A 391 7.00 34.04 9.93
C MET A 391 7.81 34.98 9.05
N ALA A 392 9.06 34.65 8.74
CA ALA A 392 9.79 35.27 7.67
C ALA A 392 8.98 35.00 6.41
N GLU A 393 8.24 36.02 5.97
CA GLU A 393 7.41 35.94 4.77
C GLU A 393 8.25 35.29 3.68
N PRO A 394 7.74 34.27 2.96
CA PRO A 394 8.38 33.85 1.73
C PRO A 394 8.59 35.13 0.92
N GLU A 395 9.84 35.37 0.48
CA GLU A 395 10.22 36.56 -0.28
C GLU A 395 9.07 36.95 -1.19
N GLN A 396 8.60 38.20 -1.08
CA GLN A 396 7.53 38.71 -1.93
C GLN A 396 7.75 38.16 -3.33
N PRO A 397 6.78 37.44 -3.92
CA PRO A 397 6.99 36.77 -5.18
C PRO A 397 7.56 37.80 -6.15
N GLY A 398 8.73 37.48 -6.71
CA GLY A 398 9.37 38.36 -7.68
C GLY A 398 8.38 38.73 -8.81
N PRO A 399 8.69 39.77 -9.60
CA PRO A 399 7.79 40.22 -10.66
C PRO A 399 7.30 39.05 -11.53
N PHE A 400 6.03 39.09 -11.91
CA PHE A 400 5.41 38.06 -12.76
C PHE A 400 6.23 37.83 -14.04
N LYS A 401 6.38 36.56 -14.41
CA LYS A 401 7.12 36.13 -15.61
C LYS A 401 6.15 35.87 -16.77
N PRO A 402 6.60 36.09 -18.02
CA PRO A 402 5.85 35.64 -19.20
C PRO A 402 5.46 34.15 -19.07
N GLY A 403 4.17 33.85 -19.24
CA GLY A 403 3.60 32.51 -19.11
C GLY A 403 2.89 32.24 -17.78
N ASP A 404 3.08 33.08 -16.76
CA ASP A 404 2.38 32.92 -15.48
C ASP A 404 0.86 33.12 -15.68
N LEU A 405 0.05 32.31 -15.01
CA LEU A 405 -1.39 32.58 -14.89
C LEU A 405 -1.62 33.45 -13.67
N ILE A 406 -2.36 34.56 -13.83
CA ILE A 406 -2.68 35.51 -12.76
C ILE A 406 -4.16 35.81 -12.71
N VAL A 407 -4.69 36.08 -11.52
CA VAL A 407 -6.02 36.66 -11.31
C VAL A 407 -5.85 38.17 -11.23
N CYS A 408 -6.40 38.90 -12.20
CA CYS A 408 -6.39 40.37 -12.18
C CYS A 408 -7.46 40.92 -11.23
N ALA A 409 -7.40 42.23 -10.91
CA ALA A 409 -8.38 42.94 -10.07
C ALA A 409 -9.87 42.76 -10.47
N ASP A 410 -10.15 42.40 -11.72
CA ASP A 410 -11.51 42.08 -12.20
C ASP A 410 -11.94 40.62 -11.92
N GLY A 411 -11.14 39.85 -11.17
CA GLY A 411 -11.40 38.46 -10.82
C GLY A 411 -11.18 37.46 -11.96
N LYS A 412 -10.62 37.90 -13.10
CA LYS A 412 -10.39 37.02 -14.26
C LYS A 412 -8.98 36.47 -14.29
N VAL A 413 -8.87 35.17 -14.57
CA VAL A 413 -7.60 34.50 -14.86
C VAL A 413 -7.11 34.92 -16.24
N ARG A 414 -5.84 35.31 -16.34
CA ARG A 414 -5.16 35.67 -17.58
C ARG A 414 -3.72 35.22 -17.58
N THR A 415 -3.18 34.96 -18.77
CA THR A 415 -1.75 34.66 -18.95
C THR A 415 -0.94 35.94 -19.03
N VAL A 416 0.14 36.03 -18.26
CA VAL A 416 1.12 37.12 -18.31
C VAL A 416 1.90 37.03 -19.61
N SER A 417 1.91 38.09 -20.40
CA SER A 417 2.73 38.22 -21.61
C SER A 417 4.10 38.84 -21.29
N SER A 418 4.12 39.89 -20.46
CA SER A 418 5.36 40.52 -19.97
C SER A 418 5.07 41.48 -18.82
N MET A 419 6.10 42.02 -18.17
CA MET A 419 5.96 43.21 -17.34
C MET A 419 5.96 44.47 -18.23
N ALA A 420 5.23 45.50 -17.83
CA ALA A 420 5.28 46.81 -18.51
C ALA A 420 6.62 47.50 -18.19
N PRO A 421 7.13 48.40 -19.07
CA PRO A 421 8.29 49.23 -18.76
C PRO A 421 8.06 50.03 -17.48
N GLU A 422 9.09 50.10 -16.62
CA GLU A 422 9.02 50.86 -15.38
C GLU A 422 9.09 52.37 -15.68
N PHE A 423 8.07 53.11 -15.24
CA PHE A 423 8.05 54.57 -15.29
C PHE A 423 8.25 55.10 -13.88
N ALA A 424 9.20 56.03 -13.71
CA ALA A 424 9.53 56.58 -12.40
C ALA A 424 8.29 57.24 -11.74
N GLY A 425 7.90 56.73 -10.58
CA GLY A 425 6.75 57.21 -9.81
C GLY A 425 5.41 56.54 -10.18
N GLU A 426 5.39 55.61 -11.13
CA GLU A 426 4.22 54.79 -11.41
C GLU A 426 4.34 53.39 -10.79
N PRO A 427 3.26 52.82 -10.25
CA PRO A 427 3.25 51.44 -9.77
C PRO A 427 3.49 50.44 -10.92
N LEU A 428 4.21 49.36 -10.62
CA LEU A 428 4.50 48.29 -11.58
C LEU A 428 3.21 47.73 -12.19
N ARG A 429 3.25 47.47 -13.51
CA ARG A 429 2.13 46.89 -14.25
C ARG A 429 2.54 45.60 -14.94
N VAL A 430 1.60 44.66 -15.00
CA VAL A 430 1.71 43.41 -15.74
C VAL A 430 0.90 43.52 -17.03
N ILE A 431 1.50 43.11 -18.15
CA ILE A 431 0.87 43.02 -19.46
C ILE A 431 0.38 41.58 -19.64
N VAL A 432 -0.92 41.40 -19.78
CA VAL A 432 -1.56 40.10 -19.99
C VAL A 432 -1.82 39.84 -21.47
N GLU A 433 -2.19 38.61 -21.81
CA GLU A 433 -2.65 38.24 -23.16
C GLU A 433 -3.71 39.24 -23.69
N GLY A 434 -3.54 39.71 -24.92
CA GLY A 434 -4.34 40.79 -25.50
C GLY A 434 -3.82 42.21 -25.22
N GLY A 435 -2.71 42.36 -24.49
CA GLY A 435 -1.98 43.63 -24.32
C GLY A 435 -2.55 44.58 -23.25
N ALA A 436 -3.56 44.14 -22.49
CA ALA A 436 -4.09 44.93 -21.38
C ALA A 436 -3.06 45.04 -20.25
N GLN A 437 -3.02 46.18 -19.57
CA GLN A 437 -2.09 46.42 -18.45
C GLN A 437 -2.85 46.49 -17.13
N TRP A 438 -2.36 45.76 -16.13
CA TRP A 438 -2.93 45.71 -14.78
C TRP A 438 -1.90 46.09 -13.75
N LEU A 439 -2.31 46.69 -12.62
CA LEU A 439 -1.39 46.94 -11.52
C LEU A 439 -0.92 45.60 -10.96
N ALA A 440 0.39 45.38 -10.93
CA ALA A 440 0.97 44.13 -10.47
C ALA A 440 0.59 43.84 -9.00
N ALA A 441 0.48 44.88 -8.18
CA ALA A 441 0.03 44.79 -6.79
C ALA A 441 -1.44 44.41 -6.61
N GLU A 442 -2.26 44.49 -7.67
CA GLU A 442 -3.67 44.07 -7.67
C GLU A 442 -3.89 42.77 -8.45
N CYS A 443 -2.80 42.10 -8.83
CA CYS A 443 -2.83 40.80 -9.46
C CYS A 443 -2.28 39.78 -8.48
N GLU A 444 -2.87 38.60 -8.44
CA GLU A 444 -2.37 37.46 -7.67
C GLU A 444 -1.97 36.36 -8.65
N HIS A 445 -0.92 35.58 -8.36
CA HIS A 445 -0.72 34.35 -9.12
C HIS A 445 -1.99 33.52 -9.00
N ALA A 446 -2.51 33.07 -10.15
CA ALA A 446 -3.44 31.96 -10.17
C ALA A 446 -2.62 30.72 -9.79
N ARG A 447 -2.31 30.60 -8.49
CA ARG A 447 -2.13 29.31 -7.84
C ARG A 447 -3.36 28.49 -8.22
N GLU A 448 -3.23 27.17 -8.29
CA GLU A 448 -4.39 26.28 -8.40
C GLU A 448 -5.37 26.62 -7.26
N LEU A 449 -6.24 27.59 -7.53
CA LEU A 449 -7.36 27.97 -6.71
C LEU A 449 -8.31 26.82 -6.95
N GLU A 450 -8.29 25.86 -6.02
CA GLU A 450 -9.31 24.84 -5.88
C GLU A 450 -10.67 25.56 -5.78
N LEU A 451 -11.25 25.76 -6.96
CA LEU A 451 -12.60 26.24 -7.20
C LEU A 451 -13.54 25.19 -6.63
N HIS A 452 -13.90 25.31 -5.36
CA HIS A 452 -15.01 24.56 -4.79
C HIS A 452 -16.34 25.20 -5.24
N ALA A 453 -16.75 24.86 -6.46
CA ALA A 453 -18.15 24.84 -6.84
C ALA A 453 -18.40 23.59 -7.70
N PRO A 454 -19.47 22.81 -7.43
CA PRO A 454 -19.83 21.72 -8.31
C PRO A 454 -20.16 22.26 -9.71
N HIS A 455 -19.79 21.49 -10.73
CA HIS A 455 -19.95 21.86 -12.12
C HIS A 455 -21.43 22.21 -12.43
N GLY A 456 -21.71 23.49 -12.70
CA GLY A 456 -23.04 23.96 -13.14
C GLY A 456 -23.72 25.08 -12.33
N TYR A 457 -23.12 25.62 -11.27
CA TYR A 457 -23.75 26.70 -10.49
C TYR A 457 -23.40 28.11 -10.99
N THR A 458 -24.41 28.93 -11.34
CA THR A 458 -24.24 30.33 -11.80
C THR A 458 -25.15 31.35 -11.08
N GLY A 459 -25.66 31.04 -9.89
CA GLY A 459 -26.55 31.91 -9.11
C GLY A 459 -25.84 32.76 -8.03
N PRO A 460 -26.29 33.98 -7.71
CA PRO A 460 -25.61 34.89 -6.77
C PRO A 460 -26.00 34.73 -5.28
N ARG A 461 -26.51 33.58 -4.82
CA ARG A 461 -26.85 33.38 -3.39
C ARG A 461 -26.63 31.95 -2.92
N ALA A 462 -25.85 31.75 -1.85
CA ALA A 462 -25.90 30.56 -1.00
C ALA A 462 -26.65 30.94 0.28
N LEU A 463 -27.79 30.30 0.54
CA LEU A 463 -28.49 30.35 1.83
C LEU A 463 -29.20 29.02 2.06
N CYS A 464 -28.88 28.36 3.16
CA CYS A 464 -29.83 27.56 3.91
C CYS A 464 -29.89 28.16 5.32
N GLY A 465 -31.08 28.63 5.72
CA GLY A 465 -31.30 29.37 6.94
C GLY A 465 -31.59 28.46 8.13
N TYR A 466 -30.64 28.39 9.06
CA TYR A 466 -30.84 28.21 10.52
C TYR A 466 -29.52 28.68 11.16
N ALA A 467 -29.58 29.57 12.17
CA ALA A 467 -28.50 30.48 12.54
C ALA A 467 -27.56 29.99 13.67
N ASP A 468 -27.50 28.68 13.97
CA ASP A 468 -27.02 28.24 15.29
C ASP A 468 -25.98 27.10 15.26
N HIS A 469 -25.39 26.76 14.11
CA HIS A 469 -24.30 25.76 14.04
C HIS A 469 -23.15 26.25 13.15
N LEU A 470 -22.05 26.67 13.77
CA LEU A 470 -20.77 26.87 13.09
C LEU A 470 -19.85 25.70 13.44
N ALA A 471 -19.51 24.87 12.45
CA ALA A 471 -18.33 24.00 12.52
C ALA A 471 -17.16 24.72 11.82
N PRO A 472 -15.95 24.72 12.37
CA PRO A 472 -14.80 25.28 11.67
C PRO A 472 -14.49 24.41 10.44
N ALA A 473 -14.30 25.07 9.29
CA ALA A 473 -13.86 24.41 8.07
C ALA A 473 -12.40 23.95 8.22
N ARG A 474 -12.08 22.75 7.72
CA ARG A 474 -10.69 22.32 7.56
C ARG A 474 -10.05 23.02 6.37
N LEU A 475 -8.71 23.00 6.35
CA LEU A 475 -7.91 23.58 5.27
C LEU A 475 -8.12 22.88 3.91
N ASP A 476 -8.72 21.70 3.88
CA ASP A 476 -9.02 20.89 2.69
C ASP A 476 -10.47 21.06 2.18
N GLY A 477 -11.20 22.05 2.69
CA GLY A 477 -12.58 22.35 2.27
C GLY A 477 -13.63 21.38 2.79
N THR A 478 -13.27 20.39 3.62
CA THR A 478 -14.24 19.52 4.30
C THR A 478 -14.76 20.18 5.59
N LEU A 479 -16.04 19.94 5.89
CA LEU A 479 -16.61 20.25 7.20
C LEU A 479 -16.27 19.11 8.15
N ASP A 480 -15.84 19.42 9.37
CA ASP A 480 -15.53 18.38 10.35
C ASP A 480 -16.79 17.53 10.67
N VAL A 481 -16.62 16.21 10.73
CA VAL A 481 -17.70 15.28 11.10
C VAL A 481 -17.72 15.20 12.62
N HIS A 482 -18.83 15.61 13.24
CA HIS A 482 -19.05 15.29 14.66
C HIS A 482 -19.21 13.77 14.81
N GLU A 483 -18.15 13.09 15.26
CA GLU A 483 -18.30 11.79 15.91
C GLU A 483 -19.14 11.96 17.19
N ARG A 484 -20.21 11.17 17.27
CA ARG A 484 -21.11 11.13 18.42
C ARG A 484 -20.43 10.40 19.57
N THR A 485 -19.92 11.12 20.56
CA THR A 485 -19.64 10.53 21.86
C THR A 485 -20.96 10.38 22.64
N PRO A 486 -21.38 9.19 23.07
CA PRO A 486 -22.56 9.03 23.92
C PRO A 486 -22.31 9.72 25.28
N GLY A 487 -23.08 10.76 25.61
CA GLY A 487 -23.18 11.23 27.00
C GLY A 487 -23.17 12.74 27.28
N THR A 488 -22.88 13.62 26.31
CA THR A 488 -22.71 15.05 26.64
C THR A 488 -23.33 15.97 25.58
N MET A 489 -24.64 16.21 25.71
CA MET A 489 -25.45 17.39 25.33
C MET A 489 -26.88 16.97 24.96
N GLY A 490 -27.85 17.78 25.41
CA GLY A 490 -29.28 17.51 25.37
C GLY A 490 -29.89 17.40 23.96
N HIS A 491 -31.06 16.77 23.93
CA HIS A 491 -31.84 16.38 22.75
C HIS A 491 -31.94 17.44 21.65
N CYS A 492 -31.43 17.11 20.47
CA CYS A 492 -31.81 17.74 19.20
C CYS A 492 -33.24 17.31 18.82
N PRO A 493 -34.17 18.22 18.48
CA PRO A 493 -35.59 17.88 18.26
C PRO A 493 -35.89 17.17 16.92
N GLY A 494 -34.89 16.73 16.16
CA GLY A 494 -35.08 16.09 14.84
C GLY A 494 -35.18 14.56 14.82
N SER A 495 -35.21 13.87 15.97
CA SER A 495 -35.20 12.40 15.99
C SER A 495 -36.15 11.83 17.04
N LEU A 496 -37.42 11.68 16.69
CA LEU A 496 -38.37 10.84 17.41
C LEU A 496 -38.80 9.66 16.53
N LEU A 497 -37.94 8.65 16.44
CA LEU A 497 -38.38 7.32 16.05
C LEU A 497 -38.18 6.38 17.25
N THR A 498 -39.26 6.03 17.93
CA THR A 498 -39.25 4.92 18.89
C THR A 498 -38.97 3.59 18.18
N PRO A 499 -38.24 2.66 18.83
CA PRO A 499 -37.94 1.35 18.26
C PRO A 499 -39.22 0.51 18.09
N ARG A 500 -39.22 -0.37 17.08
CA ARG A 500 -40.30 -1.35 16.85
C ARG A 500 -40.34 -2.33 18.00
N ALA A 501 -41.54 -2.74 18.43
CA ALA A 501 -41.68 -3.77 19.46
C ALA A 501 -41.41 -5.18 18.92
N HIS A 502 -41.58 -5.42 17.61
CA HIS A 502 -41.26 -6.71 16.97
C HIS A 502 -40.89 -6.56 15.48
N ARG A 503 -40.17 -7.55 14.94
CA ARG A 503 -39.59 -7.57 13.58
C ARG A 503 -40.65 -7.66 12.45
N GLU A 504 -41.86 -8.11 12.76
CA GLU A 504 -42.92 -8.38 11.77
C GLU A 504 -43.89 -7.20 11.53
N GLU A 505 -43.75 -6.09 12.26
CA GLU A 505 -44.56 -4.90 12.02
C GLU A 505 -44.13 -4.19 10.72
N LEU A 506 -44.94 -4.33 9.67
CA LEU A 506 -44.69 -3.73 8.35
C LEU A 506 -45.09 -2.24 8.25
N THR A 507 -45.96 -1.76 9.14
CA THR A 507 -46.24 -0.32 9.36
C THR A 507 -46.52 -0.08 10.84
N ARG A 508 -46.11 1.07 11.37
CA ARG A 508 -46.45 1.50 12.74
C ARG A 508 -47.96 1.73 12.80
N ARG A 509 -48.68 0.99 13.64
CA ARG A 509 -50.10 1.25 13.89
C ARG A 509 -50.28 1.79 15.29
N HIS A 510 -50.62 3.07 15.42
CA HIS A 510 -51.57 3.56 16.43
C HIS A 510 -52.10 4.94 16.01
N THR A 511 -53.42 5.00 15.81
CA THR A 511 -54.22 6.21 15.55
C THR A 511 -54.87 6.65 16.85
N THR A 512 -54.51 7.82 17.36
CA THR A 512 -55.38 8.69 18.19
C THR A 512 -54.71 10.05 18.32
N ALA A 513 -55.48 11.13 18.29
CA ALA A 513 -54.98 12.49 18.53
C ALA A 513 -54.19 12.53 19.84
N PHE A 514 -52.88 12.73 19.78
CA PHE A 514 -52.08 13.00 20.96
C PHE A 514 -52.16 14.50 21.23
N SER A 515 -52.99 14.90 22.20
CA SER A 515 -52.48 15.89 23.15
C SER A 515 -51.28 15.24 23.82
N TYR A 516 -50.12 15.90 23.90
CA TYR A 516 -49.04 15.41 24.75
C TYR A 516 -49.57 15.27 26.18
N ASN A 517 -49.86 14.03 26.57
CA ASN A 517 -50.22 13.65 27.93
C ASN A 517 -49.29 12.47 28.29
N PRO A 518 -48.29 12.67 29.14
CA PRO A 518 -48.09 13.84 30.02
C PRO A 518 -47.55 15.08 29.28
N PRO A 519 -47.73 16.30 29.84
CA PRO A 519 -47.12 17.52 29.32
C PRO A 519 -45.58 17.35 29.26
N ARG A 520 -44.93 18.01 28.30
CA ARG A 520 -43.45 18.03 28.27
C ARG A 520 -42.95 18.63 29.59
N PRO A 521 -41.94 18.04 30.25
CA PRO A 521 -41.28 18.73 31.35
C PRO A 521 -40.67 20.01 30.80
N THR A 522 -41.16 21.16 31.27
CA THR A 522 -40.59 22.52 31.19
C THR A 522 -39.58 22.80 30.04
N PHE A 523 -39.99 23.60 29.05
CA PHE A 523 -39.17 24.08 27.92
C PHE A 523 -38.93 25.59 27.98
N LEU A 524 -37.94 26.13 27.28
CA LEU A 524 -37.62 27.58 27.33
C LEU A 524 -38.80 28.45 26.87
N ALA A 525 -39.13 29.51 27.62
CA ALA A 525 -40.22 30.45 27.36
C ALA A 525 -40.16 31.05 25.93
N CYS A 526 -38.95 31.28 25.43
CA CYS A 526 -38.70 31.83 24.09
C CYS A 526 -39.10 30.90 22.93
N THR A 527 -39.49 29.65 23.22
CA THR A 527 -39.93 28.68 22.21
C THR A 527 -41.45 28.53 22.08
N ALA A 528 -42.19 29.31 22.88
CA ALA A 528 -43.65 29.41 22.82
C ALA A 528 -44.11 29.89 21.43
N LYS A 529 -45.14 29.25 20.88
CA LYS A 529 -45.79 29.66 19.61
C LYS A 529 -47.26 30.01 19.85
N PRO A 530 -47.86 30.88 19.01
CA PRO A 530 -49.31 31.09 19.00
C PRO A 530 -50.09 29.77 18.97
N GLY A 531 -51.04 29.60 19.88
CA GLY A 531 -51.86 28.40 20.03
C GLY A 531 -51.33 27.35 21.03
N ASP A 532 -50.11 27.51 21.56
CA ASP A 532 -49.63 26.66 22.66
C ASP A 532 -50.41 26.93 23.95
N VAL A 533 -50.75 25.87 24.70
CA VAL A 533 -51.25 26.03 26.08
C VAL A 533 -50.09 25.88 27.04
N VAL A 534 -49.82 26.90 27.85
CA VAL A 534 -48.73 26.94 28.82
C VAL A 534 -49.24 27.07 30.25
N GLU A 535 -48.54 26.46 31.20
CA GLU A 535 -48.79 26.66 32.63
C GLU A 535 -47.85 27.75 33.17
N HIS A 536 -48.41 28.86 33.64
CA HIS A 536 -47.70 29.99 34.25
C HIS A 536 -48.44 30.42 35.52
N GLU A 537 -47.73 30.59 36.63
CA GLU A 537 -48.32 30.90 37.95
C GLU A 537 -49.48 29.96 38.36
N GLU A 538 -49.34 28.66 38.08
CA GLU A 538 -50.36 27.62 38.35
C GLU A 538 -51.68 27.81 37.55
N GLN A 539 -51.69 28.67 36.53
CA GLN A 539 -52.81 28.86 35.60
C GLN A 539 -52.43 28.43 34.17
N GLU A 540 -53.39 27.84 33.46
CA GLU A 540 -53.22 27.49 32.04
C GLU A 540 -53.59 28.70 31.16
N HIS A 541 -52.63 29.20 30.39
CA HIS A 541 -52.82 30.27 29.41
C HIS A 541 -52.61 29.74 28.00
N THR A 542 -53.35 30.27 27.01
CA THR A 542 -53.06 30.00 25.60
C THR A 542 -52.21 31.13 25.05
N VAL A 543 -51.04 30.81 24.51
CA VAL A 543 -50.12 31.77 23.89
C VAL A 543 -50.78 32.37 22.66
N GLN A 544 -50.91 33.68 22.64
CA GLN A 544 -51.37 34.44 21.49
C GLN A 544 -50.19 34.85 20.61
N ASP A 545 -49.11 35.34 21.23
CA ASP A 545 -47.89 35.75 20.52
C ASP A 545 -46.66 35.71 21.43
N CYS A 546 -45.47 35.66 20.84
CA CYS A 546 -44.19 35.61 21.54
C CYS A 546 -43.17 36.51 20.81
N HIS A 547 -42.69 37.54 21.49
CA HIS A 547 -41.78 38.52 20.89
C HIS A 547 -40.59 38.83 21.79
N PRO A 548 -39.38 39.00 21.24
CA PRO A 548 -38.24 39.47 22.03
C PRO A 548 -38.52 40.88 22.54
N SER A 549 -38.45 41.09 23.86
CA SER A 549 -38.59 42.42 24.46
C SER A 549 -37.24 43.14 24.49
N ASP A 550 -36.15 42.42 24.74
CA ASP A 550 -34.76 42.90 24.67
C ASP A 550 -33.80 41.70 24.47
N VAL A 551 -32.49 41.91 24.63
CA VAL A 551 -31.44 40.88 24.41
C VAL A 551 -31.53 39.71 25.41
N ARG A 552 -32.23 39.86 26.53
CA ARG A 552 -32.29 38.88 27.62
C ARG A 552 -33.71 38.39 27.92
N HIS A 553 -34.74 39.03 27.38
CA HIS A 553 -36.13 38.74 27.71
C HIS A 553 -37.01 38.55 26.49
N VAL A 554 -38.01 37.68 26.66
CA VAL A 554 -39.11 37.45 25.73
C VAL A 554 -40.43 37.81 26.42
N LEU A 555 -41.27 38.57 25.71
CA LEU A 555 -42.64 38.87 26.12
C LEU A 555 -43.56 37.84 25.47
N VAL A 556 -44.25 37.06 26.29
CA VAL A 556 -45.29 36.12 25.83
C VAL A 556 -46.64 36.75 26.15
N THR A 557 -47.46 36.94 25.14
CA THR A 557 -48.84 37.43 25.26
C THR A 557 -49.79 36.25 25.21
N PHE A 558 -50.83 36.29 26.03
CA PHE A 558 -51.83 35.24 26.16
C PHE A 558 -53.19 35.72 25.64
N THR A 559 -54.05 34.78 25.23
CA THR A 559 -55.35 35.09 24.62
C THR A 559 -56.36 35.79 25.54
N ASP A 560 -56.09 35.85 26.84
CA ASP A 560 -56.87 36.60 27.83
C ASP A 560 -56.41 38.06 27.98
N ASP A 561 -55.64 38.55 27.00
CA ASP A 561 -54.99 39.87 26.96
C ASP A 561 -53.98 40.12 28.08
N THR A 562 -53.56 39.08 28.81
CA THR A 562 -52.44 39.17 29.76
C THR A 562 -51.10 38.94 29.05
N ALA A 563 -50.03 39.48 29.63
CA ALA A 563 -48.68 39.30 29.10
C ALA A 563 -47.69 39.09 30.24
N ALA A 564 -46.73 38.19 30.04
CA ALA A 564 -45.68 37.89 31.00
C ALA A 564 -44.31 37.98 30.32
N THR A 565 -43.35 38.57 31.03
CA THR A 565 -41.97 38.70 30.59
C THR A 565 -41.14 37.59 31.19
N PHE A 566 -40.44 36.86 30.34
CA PHE A 566 -39.58 35.75 30.72
C PHE A 566 -38.14 36.04 30.31
N THR A 567 -37.18 35.56 31.08
CA THR A 567 -35.78 35.49 30.62
C THR A 567 -35.64 34.43 29.53
N LEU A 568 -34.58 34.50 28.71
CA LEU A 568 -34.29 33.46 27.71
C LEU A 568 -34.03 32.07 28.32
N GLU A 569 -33.77 31.99 29.63
CA GLU A 569 -33.51 30.75 30.36
C GLU A 569 -34.74 30.21 31.11
N ASP A 570 -35.77 31.04 31.30
CA ASP A 570 -36.99 30.64 31.99
C ASP A 570 -37.70 29.52 31.24
N ARG A 571 -38.32 28.59 31.99
CA ARG A 571 -39.00 27.44 31.40
C ARG A 571 -40.49 27.37 31.74
N LEU A 572 -41.31 27.11 30.73
CA LEU A 572 -42.75 26.91 30.82
C LEU A 572 -43.12 25.45 30.48
N THR A 573 -44.17 24.94 31.09
CA THR A 573 -44.75 23.64 30.73
C THR A 573 -45.72 23.84 29.57
N TYR A 574 -45.53 23.16 28.43
CA TYR A 574 -46.34 23.36 27.22
C TYR A 574 -47.21 22.13 26.89
N ARG A 575 -48.41 22.39 26.33
CA ARG A 575 -49.23 21.45 25.57
C ARG A 575 -49.53 22.05 24.18
N ARG A 576 -48.90 21.50 23.13
CA ARG A 576 -49.10 21.88 21.71
C ARG A 576 -50.04 20.90 21.01
N ARG A 577 -50.98 21.38 20.18
CA ARG A 577 -51.79 20.53 19.29
C ARG A 577 -51.05 20.31 17.97
N VAL A 578 -50.79 19.06 17.60
CA VAL A 578 -50.20 18.69 16.30
C VAL A 578 -51.17 17.75 15.60
N ARG A 579 -51.43 17.96 14.30
CA ARG A 579 -52.30 17.08 13.50
C ARG A 579 -51.42 16.23 12.58
N ALA A 580 -51.32 14.95 12.91
CA ALA A 580 -50.65 13.95 12.08
C ALA A 580 -51.61 13.46 11.00
N ARG A 581 -51.22 13.52 9.72
CA ARG A 581 -51.97 12.93 8.60
C ARG A 581 -51.08 12.03 7.76
N ASP A 582 -51.58 10.86 7.39
CA ASP A 582 -50.88 9.99 6.44
C ASP A 582 -51.10 10.51 5.02
N VAL A 583 -50.03 10.95 4.37
CA VAL A 583 -50.04 11.43 2.99
C VAL A 583 -49.25 10.48 2.10
N ARG A 584 -49.85 10.10 0.98
CA ARG A 584 -49.18 9.26 -0.02
C ARG A 584 -48.33 10.13 -0.93
N CYS A 585 -47.02 9.88 -0.99
CA CYS A 585 -46.16 10.51 -1.98
C CYS A 585 -46.57 10.08 -3.39
N GLN A 586 -46.75 11.05 -4.29
CA GLN A 586 -47.25 10.79 -5.64
C GLN A 586 -46.20 10.16 -6.57
N GLU A 587 -44.90 10.30 -6.27
CA GLU A 587 -43.82 9.71 -7.09
C GLU A 587 -43.46 8.28 -6.65
N CYS A 588 -43.12 8.08 -5.36
CA CYS A 588 -42.69 6.77 -4.84
C CYS A 588 -43.87 5.88 -4.38
N GLY A 589 -45.07 6.45 -4.19
CA GLY A 589 -46.23 5.75 -3.65
C GLY A 589 -46.16 5.39 -2.16
N VAL A 590 -45.05 5.70 -1.49
CA VAL A 590 -44.84 5.51 -0.04
C VAL A 590 -45.72 6.47 0.74
N THR A 591 -46.32 5.98 1.81
CA THR A 591 -47.15 6.80 2.71
C THR A 591 -46.25 7.36 3.81
N ALA A 592 -46.16 8.68 3.90
CA ALA A 592 -45.44 9.39 4.95
C ALA A 592 -46.45 10.01 5.91
N THR A 593 -46.18 9.95 7.21
CA THR A 593 -46.97 10.66 8.21
C THR A 593 -46.45 12.09 8.27
N GLU A 594 -47.29 13.04 7.86
CA GLU A 594 -47.03 14.46 7.94
C GLU A 594 -47.65 15.02 9.22
N ASP A 595 -46.80 15.50 10.12
CA ASP A 595 -47.21 16.25 11.30
C ASP A 595 -47.28 17.73 10.93
N THR A 596 -48.48 18.25 10.68
CA THR A 596 -48.68 19.68 10.35
C THR A 596 -49.13 20.45 11.58
N ASP A 597 -48.47 21.59 11.82
CA ASP A 597 -48.87 22.57 12.81
C ASP A 597 -50.01 23.41 12.20
N GLU A 598 -51.25 23.21 12.67
CA GLU A 598 -52.44 23.87 12.09
C GLU A 598 -52.37 25.40 12.15
N ALA A 599 -51.51 25.96 13.00
CA ALA A 599 -51.38 27.40 13.19
C ALA A 599 -50.34 28.08 12.27
N ALA A 600 -49.39 27.34 11.70
CA ALA A 600 -48.20 27.94 11.07
C ALA A 600 -47.94 27.53 9.61
N ASP A 601 -48.32 26.31 9.21
CA ASP A 601 -47.81 25.74 7.97
C ASP A 601 -48.90 25.75 6.87
N GLY A 602 -48.72 26.61 5.87
CA GLY A 602 -49.58 26.65 4.67
C GLY A 602 -49.60 25.32 3.91
N THR A 603 -50.36 25.25 2.80
CA THR A 603 -50.50 24.01 2.00
C THR A 603 -49.14 23.46 1.58
N PRO A 604 -48.77 22.22 1.95
CA PRO A 604 -47.45 21.66 1.70
C PRO A 604 -47.21 21.39 0.22
N SER A 605 -45.95 21.50 -0.20
CA SER A 605 -45.51 21.26 -1.57
C SER A 605 -45.62 19.77 -1.94
N HIS A 606 -45.70 19.48 -3.24
CA HIS A 606 -46.11 18.18 -3.79
C HIS A 606 -45.15 16.99 -3.53
N ARG A 607 -44.03 17.16 -2.81
CA ARG A 607 -43.01 16.11 -2.57
C ARG A 607 -42.81 15.92 -1.06
N LEU A 608 -43.21 14.73 -0.58
CA LEU A 608 -43.34 14.46 0.87
C LEU A 608 -42.53 13.23 1.35
N CYS A 609 -42.06 12.33 0.47
CA CYS A 609 -41.22 11.19 0.92
C CYS A 609 -39.75 11.59 0.79
N GLY A 610 -39.02 11.73 1.90
CA GLY A 610 -37.56 11.95 1.92
C GLY A 610 -36.73 10.85 1.23
N VAL A 611 -37.40 9.82 0.69
CA VAL A 611 -36.83 8.80 -0.20
C VAL A 611 -36.66 9.33 -1.64
N CYS A 612 -37.57 10.20 -2.11
CA CYS A 612 -37.49 10.87 -3.42
C CYS A 612 -36.56 12.08 -3.39
N ASP A 613 -36.51 12.77 -2.25
CA ASP A 613 -35.64 13.95 -2.05
C ASP A 613 -34.25 13.58 -1.48
N HIS A 614 -33.93 12.28 -1.38
CA HIS A 614 -32.58 11.88 -1.00
C HIS A 614 -31.62 12.31 -2.11
N PRO A 615 -30.58 13.14 -1.84
CA PRO A 615 -29.66 13.64 -2.86
C PRO A 615 -29.07 12.51 -3.72
N ASP A 616 -28.80 11.36 -3.09
CA ASP A 616 -28.35 10.10 -3.72
C ASP A 616 -29.28 9.53 -4.81
N ALA A 617 -30.57 9.90 -4.84
CA ALA A 617 -31.48 9.48 -5.91
C ALA A 617 -31.21 10.21 -7.24
N THR A 618 -30.61 11.39 -7.17
CA THR A 618 -30.18 12.19 -8.32
C THR A 618 -28.70 12.05 -8.65
N ASP A 619 -27.91 11.50 -7.72
CA ASP A 619 -26.49 11.24 -7.95
C ASP A 619 -26.30 10.11 -8.99
N PRO A 620 -25.70 10.41 -10.16
CA PRO A 620 -25.44 9.40 -11.18
C PRO A 620 -24.48 8.30 -10.70
N GLU A 621 -23.59 8.55 -9.74
CA GLU A 621 -22.68 7.54 -9.21
C GLU A 621 -23.41 6.53 -8.33
N HIS A 622 -24.22 7.01 -7.39
CA HIS A 622 -25.09 6.14 -6.59
C HIS A 622 -26.04 5.33 -7.48
N ARG A 623 -26.66 5.96 -8.49
CA ARG A 623 -27.49 5.25 -9.48
C ARG A 623 -26.72 4.13 -10.17
N ALA A 624 -25.49 4.39 -10.60
CA ALA A 624 -24.66 3.39 -11.27
C ALA A 624 -24.30 2.24 -10.31
N ALA A 625 -23.97 2.51 -9.05
CA ALA A 625 -23.66 1.48 -8.06
C ALA A 625 -24.86 0.55 -7.79
N VAL A 626 -26.06 1.12 -7.62
CA VAL A 626 -27.31 0.34 -7.45
C VAL A 626 -27.61 -0.52 -8.69
N LEU A 627 -27.36 0.02 -9.88
CA LEU A 627 -27.54 -0.70 -11.14
C LEU A 627 -26.55 -1.87 -11.28
N GLU A 628 -25.26 -1.63 -11.06
CA GLU A 628 -24.19 -2.64 -11.15
C GLU A 628 -24.48 -3.82 -10.21
N GLU A 629 -24.89 -3.56 -8.96
CA GLU A 629 -25.22 -4.63 -8.01
C GLU A 629 -26.47 -5.42 -8.41
N ALA A 630 -27.52 -4.72 -8.87
CA ALA A 630 -28.74 -5.38 -9.35
C ALA A 630 -28.45 -6.30 -10.55
N VAL A 631 -27.64 -5.82 -11.50
CA VAL A 631 -27.19 -6.60 -12.68
C VAL A 631 -26.42 -7.84 -12.25
N ALA A 632 -25.47 -7.70 -11.32
CA ALA A 632 -24.68 -8.82 -10.82
C ALA A 632 -25.54 -9.90 -10.16
N ARG A 633 -26.43 -9.53 -9.25
CA ARG A 633 -27.31 -10.47 -8.54
C ARG A 633 -28.29 -11.18 -9.49
N LEU A 634 -28.90 -10.44 -10.42
CA LEU A 634 -29.84 -11.00 -11.38
C LEU A 634 -29.15 -11.95 -12.36
N THR A 635 -27.99 -11.56 -12.90
CA THR A 635 -27.17 -12.41 -13.77
C THR A 635 -26.77 -13.70 -13.04
N THR A 636 -26.23 -13.57 -11.83
CA THR A 636 -25.80 -14.73 -11.05
C THR A 636 -26.96 -15.66 -10.72
N ARG A 637 -28.12 -15.15 -10.29
CA ARG A 637 -29.28 -15.98 -9.97
C ARG A 637 -29.95 -16.62 -11.18
N ALA A 638 -29.83 -16.00 -12.35
CA ALA A 638 -30.28 -16.61 -13.61
C ALA A 638 -29.47 -17.86 -13.96
N ALA A 639 -28.16 -17.87 -13.65
CA ALA A 639 -27.30 -19.02 -13.89
C ALA A 639 -27.25 -20.01 -12.70
N TYR A 640 -27.33 -19.49 -11.48
CA TYR A 640 -27.20 -20.22 -10.23
C TYR A 640 -28.34 -19.84 -9.28
N ALA A 641 -29.48 -20.53 -9.42
CA ALA A 641 -30.71 -20.22 -8.68
C ALA A 641 -30.55 -20.18 -7.14
N HIS A 642 -29.53 -20.87 -6.60
CA HIS A 642 -29.23 -20.95 -5.17
C HIS A 642 -28.03 -20.08 -4.74
N ALA A 643 -27.58 -19.15 -5.59
CA ALA A 643 -26.52 -18.21 -5.22
C ALA A 643 -26.98 -17.28 -4.10
N HIS A 644 -26.15 -17.16 -3.06
CA HIS A 644 -26.37 -16.34 -1.87
C HIS A 644 -25.03 -15.82 -1.34
N ALA A 645 -25.07 -15.07 -0.22
CA ALA A 645 -23.89 -14.50 0.43
C ALA A 645 -23.00 -13.69 -0.53
N PHE A 646 -23.63 -12.75 -1.27
CA PHE A 646 -22.91 -11.87 -2.18
C PHE A 646 -22.03 -10.89 -1.38
N GLN A 647 -20.74 -10.80 -1.73
CA GLN A 647 -19.79 -9.88 -1.12
C GLN A 647 -19.13 -9.01 -2.20
N PRO A 648 -19.12 -7.67 -2.05
CA PRO A 648 -18.48 -6.79 -3.02
C PRO A 648 -16.96 -6.99 -3.03
N VAL A 649 -16.37 -6.93 -4.21
CA VAL A 649 -14.92 -6.90 -4.43
C VAL A 649 -14.56 -5.53 -4.96
N VAL A 650 -13.75 -4.78 -4.20
CA VAL A 650 -13.33 -3.41 -4.52
C VAL A 650 -11.85 -3.45 -4.88
N ALA A 651 -11.48 -2.85 -6.01
CA ALA A 651 -10.08 -2.70 -6.40
C ALA A 651 -9.52 -1.41 -5.79
N ASP A 652 -8.21 -1.38 -5.51
CA ASP A 652 -7.56 -0.24 -4.84
C ASP A 652 -7.69 1.08 -5.63
N ASP A 653 -7.89 1.00 -6.95
CA ASP A 653 -8.03 2.14 -7.87
C ASP A 653 -9.48 2.63 -8.04
N ARG A 654 -10.46 2.01 -7.36
CA ARG A 654 -11.88 2.31 -7.58
C ARG A 654 -12.66 2.33 -6.26
N ALA A 655 -13.42 3.41 -6.03
CA ALA A 655 -14.32 3.49 -4.87
C ALA A 655 -15.56 2.57 -4.96
N ARG A 656 -15.84 2.01 -6.16
CA ARG A 656 -16.98 1.13 -6.42
C ARG A 656 -16.53 -0.32 -6.62
N PRO A 657 -17.36 -1.31 -6.26
CA PRO A 657 -17.05 -2.71 -6.54
C PRO A 657 -16.78 -2.95 -8.02
N VAL A 658 -15.73 -3.71 -8.32
CA VAL A 658 -15.41 -4.21 -9.66
C VAL A 658 -16.15 -5.52 -9.96
N GLY A 659 -16.71 -6.15 -8.92
CA GLY A 659 -17.60 -7.30 -8.99
C GLY A 659 -18.09 -7.73 -7.62
N TRP A 660 -18.72 -8.91 -7.58
CA TRP A 660 -19.16 -9.58 -6.36
C TRP A 660 -18.74 -11.04 -6.39
N THR A 661 -18.28 -11.56 -5.25
CA THR A 661 -18.26 -13.01 -5.03
C THR A 661 -19.60 -13.47 -4.50
N PHE A 662 -19.95 -14.72 -4.75
CA PHE A 662 -21.15 -15.36 -4.22
C PHE A 662 -20.85 -16.81 -3.87
N ARG A 663 -21.71 -17.40 -3.04
CA ARG A 663 -21.65 -18.81 -2.64
C ARG A 663 -22.81 -19.58 -3.25
N THR A 664 -22.54 -20.83 -3.60
CA THR A 664 -23.55 -21.84 -3.92
C THR A 664 -23.35 -23.06 -3.02
N GLY A 665 -24.43 -23.76 -2.69
CA GLY A 665 -24.38 -24.91 -1.78
C GLY A 665 -24.04 -24.54 -0.33
N TYR A 666 -24.07 -25.55 0.54
CA TYR A 666 -23.82 -25.40 1.98
C TYR A 666 -22.85 -26.48 2.48
N GLY A 667 -22.17 -26.21 3.59
CA GLY A 667 -21.22 -27.13 4.22
C GLY A 667 -20.13 -27.58 3.24
N ALA A 668 -19.92 -28.90 3.13
CA ALA A 668 -18.92 -29.50 2.24
C ALA A 668 -19.23 -29.35 0.74
N GLN A 669 -20.46 -28.96 0.38
CA GLN A 669 -20.85 -28.66 -1.01
C GLN A 669 -20.76 -27.17 -1.34
N ALA A 670 -20.21 -26.37 -0.44
CA ALA A 670 -20.03 -24.96 -0.68
C ALA A 670 -19.00 -24.74 -1.80
N ALA A 671 -19.41 -24.03 -2.83
CA ALA A 671 -18.54 -23.56 -3.89
C ALA A 671 -18.72 -22.05 -4.04
N TYR A 672 -17.61 -21.36 -4.25
CA TYR A 672 -17.61 -19.93 -4.50
C TYR A 672 -17.52 -19.67 -6.01
N GLY A 673 -18.19 -18.60 -6.42
CA GLY A 673 -18.10 -18.04 -7.75
C GLY A 673 -18.08 -16.52 -7.68
N TRP A 674 -18.02 -15.89 -8.84
CA TRP A 674 -17.97 -14.44 -8.93
C TRP A 674 -18.61 -13.89 -10.19
N VAL A 675 -18.98 -12.62 -10.14
CA VAL A 675 -19.63 -11.87 -11.22
C VAL A 675 -19.08 -10.45 -11.25
N THR A 676 -18.86 -9.87 -12.42
CA THR A 676 -18.35 -8.49 -12.54
C THR A 676 -19.44 -7.44 -12.29
N ALA A 677 -19.02 -6.19 -12.08
CA ALA A 677 -19.89 -5.00 -12.03
C ALA A 677 -20.87 -4.91 -13.21
N LEU A 678 -20.45 -5.40 -14.38
CA LEU A 678 -21.20 -5.36 -15.63
C LEU A 678 -21.96 -6.66 -15.93
N GLY A 679 -22.11 -7.53 -14.94
CA GLY A 679 -22.87 -8.77 -15.07
C GLY A 679 -22.16 -9.84 -15.90
N ARG A 680 -20.83 -9.79 -16.02
CA ARG A 680 -20.06 -10.90 -16.59
C ARG A 680 -19.91 -12.00 -15.56
N LEU A 681 -20.63 -13.09 -15.79
CA LEU A 681 -20.50 -14.31 -15.02
C LEU A 681 -19.46 -15.20 -15.70
N ILE A 682 -18.39 -15.57 -14.99
CA ILE A 682 -17.44 -16.55 -15.52
C ILE A 682 -17.86 -17.93 -15.03
N ALA A 683 -18.00 -18.85 -15.98
CA ALA A 683 -18.77 -20.09 -15.88
C ALA A 683 -18.22 -21.14 -14.87
N GLN A 684 -17.19 -20.82 -14.09
CA GLN A 684 -16.66 -21.71 -13.07
C GLN A 684 -17.12 -21.25 -11.67
N VAL A 685 -18.32 -21.65 -11.28
CA VAL A 685 -18.58 -21.88 -9.85
C VAL A 685 -17.83 -23.14 -9.47
N GLY A 686 -16.98 -23.06 -8.45
CA GLY A 686 -16.15 -24.20 -8.06
C GLY A 686 -14.86 -23.86 -7.34
N THR A 687 -14.59 -22.59 -7.04
CA THR A 687 -13.45 -22.29 -6.17
C THR A 687 -13.80 -22.75 -4.76
N GLU A 688 -12.85 -23.44 -4.13
CA GLU A 688 -13.03 -24.01 -2.79
C GLU A 688 -13.16 -22.89 -1.75
N TYR A 689 -12.49 -21.76 -2.00
CA TYR A 689 -12.45 -20.62 -1.10
C TYR A 689 -12.91 -19.32 -1.77
N ARG A 690 -13.50 -18.42 -0.98
CA ARG A 690 -13.96 -17.09 -1.44
C ARG A 690 -12.82 -16.24 -2.00
N TRP A 691 -11.66 -16.19 -1.32
CA TRP A 691 -10.52 -15.38 -1.73
C TRP A 691 -10.01 -15.71 -3.15
N GLN A 692 -10.18 -16.96 -3.61
CA GLN A 692 -9.85 -17.36 -4.99
C GLN A 692 -10.77 -16.69 -6.01
N SER A 693 -12.08 -16.63 -5.69
CA SER A 693 -13.07 -15.90 -6.48
C SER A 693 -12.83 -14.39 -6.44
N GLU A 694 -12.45 -13.83 -5.28
CA GLU A 694 -12.10 -12.40 -5.15
C GLU A 694 -10.89 -12.06 -6.01
N ARG A 695 -9.81 -12.85 -5.92
CA ARG A 695 -8.61 -12.66 -6.71
C ARG A 695 -8.91 -12.75 -8.21
N ALA A 696 -9.75 -13.70 -8.63
CA ALA A 696 -10.15 -13.82 -10.03
C ALA A 696 -10.90 -12.57 -10.54
N VAL A 697 -11.83 -12.00 -9.76
CA VAL A 697 -12.50 -10.72 -10.13
C VAL A 697 -11.46 -9.61 -10.32
N LEU A 698 -10.52 -9.48 -9.39
CA LEU A 698 -9.46 -8.47 -9.44
C LEU A 698 -8.54 -8.69 -10.65
N ASP A 699 -8.10 -9.91 -10.92
CA ASP A 699 -7.26 -10.22 -12.10
C ASP A 699 -7.99 -9.86 -13.41
N HIS A 700 -9.31 -10.10 -13.48
CA HIS A 700 -10.10 -9.71 -14.64
C HIS A 700 -10.30 -8.20 -14.79
N HIS A 701 -10.43 -7.48 -13.67
CA HIS A 701 -10.43 -6.01 -13.62
C HIS A 701 -9.09 -5.45 -14.10
N GLU A 702 -7.99 -5.92 -13.53
CA GLU A 702 -6.62 -5.53 -13.89
C GLU A 702 -6.31 -5.80 -15.36
N ALA A 703 -6.79 -6.93 -15.92
CA ALA A 703 -6.62 -7.25 -17.34
C ALA A 703 -7.48 -6.36 -18.28
N GLY A 704 -8.44 -5.60 -17.74
CA GLY A 704 -9.42 -4.83 -18.51
C GLY A 704 -10.43 -5.71 -19.25
N THR A 705 -10.67 -6.92 -18.76
CA THR A 705 -11.51 -7.94 -19.44
C THR A 705 -12.95 -7.96 -18.92
N LEU A 706 -13.38 -6.93 -18.17
CA LEU A 706 -14.72 -6.85 -17.55
C LEU A 706 -15.88 -6.60 -18.52
N ALA A 707 -15.69 -6.76 -19.83
CA ALA A 707 -16.74 -6.52 -20.83
C ALA A 707 -18.06 -7.26 -20.45
N PRO A 708 -19.23 -6.61 -20.58
CA PRO A 708 -20.51 -7.19 -20.19
C PRO A 708 -20.83 -8.45 -21.01
N THR A 709 -21.32 -9.52 -20.37
CA THR A 709 -21.86 -10.69 -21.10
C THR A 709 -23.34 -10.56 -21.43
N SER A 710 -24.07 -9.68 -20.75
CA SER A 710 -25.49 -9.47 -20.98
C SER A 710 -25.75 -8.10 -21.59
N HIS A 711 -25.86 -8.05 -22.92
CA HIS A 711 -26.19 -6.82 -23.64
C HIS A 711 -27.58 -6.28 -23.30
N ASP A 712 -28.49 -7.11 -22.76
CA ASP A 712 -29.91 -6.77 -22.63
C ASP A 712 -30.33 -6.36 -21.19
N LEU A 713 -29.66 -6.85 -20.14
CA LEU A 713 -30.05 -6.57 -18.75
C LEU A 713 -29.72 -5.14 -18.32
N VAL A 714 -28.54 -4.63 -18.69
CA VAL A 714 -28.10 -3.29 -18.28
C VAL A 714 -29.01 -2.21 -18.86
N PRO A 715 -29.34 -2.19 -20.17
CA PRO A 715 -30.28 -1.21 -20.72
C PRO A 715 -31.68 -1.34 -20.13
N ALA A 716 -32.17 -2.57 -19.92
CA ALA A 716 -33.51 -2.81 -19.39
C ALA A 716 -33.67 -2.30 -17.94
N LEU A 717 -32.65 -2.47 -17.09
CA LEU A 717 -32.65 -1.93 -15.73
C LEU A 717 -32.39 -0.42 -15.73
N ALA A 718 -31.50 0.07 -16.59
CA ALA A 718 -31.19 1.50 -16.69
C ALA A 718 -32.41 2.34 -17.10
N ALA A 719 -33.35 1.76 -17.86
CA ALA A 719 -34.61 2.39 -18.22
C ALA A 719 -35.62 2.52 -17.06
N ARG A 720 -35.39 1.83 -15.92
CA ARG A 720 -36.30 1.88 -14.76
C ARG A 720 -35.94 3.03 -13.80
N PRO A 721 -36.90 3.54 -13.00
CA PRO A 721 -36.61 4.46 -11.90
C PRO A 721 -35.71 3.81 -10.85
N VAL A 722 -34.74 4.54 -10.29
CA VAL A 722 -33.79 4.02 -9.26
C VAL A 722 -34.52 3.46 -8.04
N ALA A 723 -35.63 4.08 -7.63
CA ALA A 723 -36.44 3.57 -6.52
C ALA A 723 -36.99 2.15 -6.78
N GLU A 724 -37.35 1.83 -8.02
CA GLU A 724 -37.83 0.50 -8.40
C GLU A 724 -36.68 -0.52 -8.39
N ILE A 725 -35.52 -0.14 -8.93
CA ILE A 725 -34.30 -0.97 -8.91
C ILE A 725 -33.89 -1.26 -7.46
N ARG A 726 -33.88 -0.23 -6.60
CA ARG A 726 -33.53 -0.36 -5.18
C ARG A 726 -34.49 -1.29 -4.44
N LYS A 727 -35.80 -1.14 -4.65
CA LYS A 727 -36.81 -2.04 -4.07
C LYS A 727 -36.59 -3.50 -4.52
N GLY A 728 -36.29 -3.72 -5.80
CA GLY A 728 -35.93 -5.03 -6.32
C GLY A 728 -34.63 -5.58 -5.70
N LEU A 729 -33.62 -4.73 -5.55
CA LEU A 729 -32.34 -5.07 -4.94
C LEU A 729 -32.47 -5.43 -3.46
N GLU A 730 -33.28 -4.70 -2.69
CA GLU A 730 -33.59 -5.01 -1.29
C GLU A 730 -34.27 -6.38 -1.15
N ALA A 731 -35.21 -6.71 -2.06
CA ALA A 731 -35.82 -8.04 -2.09
C ALA A 731 -34.82 -9.14 -2.45
N LEU A 732 -33.85 -8.86 -3.34
CA LEU A 732 -32.75 -9.78 -3.65
C LEU A 732 -31.82 -9.97 -2.44
N ARG A 733 -31.44 -8.89 -1.73
CA ARG A 733 -30.62 -8.95 -0.52
C ARG A 733 -31.32 -9.72 0.60
N GLY A 734 -32.60 -9.44 0.86
CA GLY A 734 -33.37 -10.14 1.89
C GLY A 734 -33.51 -11.65 1.61
N SER A 735 -33.47 -12.07 0.34
CA SER A 735 -33.46 -13.49 -0.01
C SER A 735 -32.07 -14.15 0.03
N ASP A 736 -30.98 -13.37 0.09
CA ASP A 736 -29.65 -13.94 0.38
C ASP A 736 -29.49 -14.28 1.86
N GLU A 737 -30.10 -13.47 2.73
CA GLU A 737 -30.03 -13.61 4.18
C GLU A 737 -31.01 -14.66 4.72
N ALA A 738 -32.05 -14.99 3.96
CA ALA A 738 -33.02 -16.01 4.35
C ALA A 738 -32.31 -17.38 4.39
N PRO A 739 -32.14 -18.01 5.58
CA PRO A 739 -31.59 -19.35 5.66
C PRO A 739 -32.44 -20.29 4.81
N ALA A 740 -31.80 -21.14 4.01
CA ALA A 740 -32.45 -22.07 3.08
C ALA A 740 -33.17 -23.24 3.80
N GLU A 741 -33.79 -23.01 4.95
CA GLU A 741 -34.64 -23.98 5.65
C GLU A 741 -35.88 -24.38 4.84
N ASN A 742 -36.21 -23.65 3.75
CA ASN A 742 -37.33 -23.96 2.86
C ASN A 742 -36.96 -24.81 1.62
N ALA A 743 -35.82 -25.51 1.61
CA ALA A 743 -35.64 -26.62 0.68
C ALA A 743 -36.76 -27.66 0.92
N PRO A 744 -37.38 -28.27 -0.13
CA PRO A 744 -38.52 -29.16 0.04
C PRO A 744 -38.18 -30.22 1.08
N ALA A 745 -38.94 -30.19 2.19
CA ALA A 745 -38.68 -31.00 3.37
C ALA A 745 -38.33 -32.43 2.95
N ARG A 746 -37.08 -32.84 3.22
CA ARG A 746 -36.73 -34.26 3.23
C ARG A 746 -37.78 -34.91 4.12
N ARG A 747 -38.60 -35.77 3.51
CA ARG A 747 -39.73 -36.45 4.14
C ARG A 747 -39.26 -37.01 5.48
N VAL A 748 -39.65 -36.34 6.56
CA VAL A 748 -39.32 -36.73 7.92
C VAL A 748 -40.04 -38.05 8.16
N VAL A 749 -39.27 -39.12 8.30
CA VAL A 749 -39.75 -40.32 8.99
C VAL A 749 -39.80 -39.91 10.46
N GLU A 750 -41.00 -39.84 11.03
CA GLU A 750 -41.23 -39.47 12.43
C GLU A 750 -40.35 -40.32 13.36
N GLY A 751 -39.47 -39.64 14.10
CA GLY A 751 -38.69 -40.21 15.19
C GLY A 751 -37.28 -39.65 15.28
N VAL A 752 -37.07 -38.74 16.25
CA VAL A 752 -35.78 -38.18 16.72
C VAL A 752 -35.30 -36.92 15.99
N ILE A 753 -35.61 -35.75 16.56
CA ILE A 753 -34.81 -34.53 16.40
C ILE A 753 -33.53 -34.76 17.21
N VAL A 754 -32.39 -34.93 16.54
CA VAL A 754 -31.10 -34.96 17.22
C VAL A 754 -30.63 -33.52 17.38
N GLN A 755 -30.76 -33.00 18.60
CA GLN A 755 -30.19 -31.72 19.00
C GLN A 755 -28.66 -31.90 19.11
N HIS A 756 -27.89 -31.31 18.20
CA HIS A 756 -26.42 -31.41 18.17
C HIS A 756 -25.74 -30.21 18.86
N ASP A 757 -26.30 -29.69 19.96
CA ASP A 757 -25.61 -28.72 20.84
C ASP A 757 -24.47 -29.37 21.66
N GLY A 758 -23.93 -30.49 21.19
CA GLY A 758 -22.87 -31.20 21.86
C GLY A 758 -21.55 -30.48 21.64
N ALA A 759 -20.87 -30.09 22.70
CA ALA A 759 -19.45 -29.72 22.62
C ALA A 759 -18.59 -30.98 22.77
N THR A 760 -17.54 -31.14 21.97
CA THR A 760 -16.61 -32.26 22.03
C THR A 760 -15.18 -31.79 22.28
N GLU A 761 -14.41 -32.59 23.02
CA GLU A 761 -13.01 -32.28 23.30
C GLU A 761 -12.10 -32.79 22.17
N GLY A 762 -11.20 -31.92 21.69
CA GLY A 762 -10.12 -32.25 20.77
C GLY A 762 -10.52 -32.41 19.30
N CYS A 763 -11.77 -32.21 18.94
CA CYS A 763 -12.31 -32.27 17.57
C CYS A 763 -13.70 -31.63 17.54
N VAL A 764 -14.20 -31.31 16.35
CA VAL A 764 -15.60 -30.88 16.18
C VAL A 764 -16.56 -32.07 16.34
N PRO A 765 -17.80 -31.85 16.83
CA PRO A 765 -18.73 -32.94 17.16
C PRO A 765 -19.00 -33.92 16.03
N ARG A 766 -19.14 -33.43 14.79
CA ARG A 766 -19.28 -34.28 13.60
C ARG A 766 -18.14 -35.29 13.37
N ASP A 767 -16.94 -35.02 13.90
CA ASP A 767 -15.74 -35.84 13.71
C ASP A 767 -15.41 -36.72 14.92
N VAL A 768 -16.22 -36.67 15.99
CA VAL A 768 -15.93 -37.36 17.26
C VAL A 768 -15.83 -38.88 17.13
N THR A 769 -16.55 -39.46 16.17
CA THR A 769 -16.53 -40.91 15.87
C THR A 769 -15.58 -41.28 14.74
N HIS A 770 -14.86 -40.33 14.13
CA HIS A 770 -13.94 -40.63 13.02
C HIS A 770 -12.76 -41.45 13.54
N PRO A 771 -12.43 -42.61 12.92
CA PRO A 771 -11.40 -43.52 13.44
C PRO A 771 -10.02 -42.84 13.56
N ASP A 772 -9.61 -42.07 12.56
CA ASP A 772 -8.33 -41.34 12.59
C ASP A 772 -8.28 -40.27 13.70
N VAL A 773 -9.42 -39.63 14.00
CA VAL A 773 -9.53 -38.64 15.08
C VAL A 773 -9.43 -39.32 16.44
N LEU A 774 -10.12 -40.44 16.63
CA LEU A 774 -10.02 -41.24 17.85
C LEU A 774 -8.58 -41.75 18.08
N ALA A 775 -7.90 -42.20 17.04
CA ALA A 775 -6.51 -42.65 17.11
C ALA A 775 -5.56 -41.49 17.48
N ALA A 776 -5.71 -40.33 16.82
CA ALA A 776 -4.88 -39.15 17.09
C ALA A 776 -5.12 -38.61 18.52
N ARG A 777 -6.37 -38.56 18.98
CA ARG A 777 -6.71 -38.15 20.36
C ARG A 777 -6.10 -39.08 21.41
N ARG A 778 -6.04 -40.40 21.14
CA ARG A 778 -5.31 -41.35 22.02
C ARG A 778 -3.81 -41.06 22.05
N ALA A 779 -3.21 -40.76 20.90
CA ALA A 779 -1.79 -40.40 20.83
C ALA A 779 -1.48 -39.10 21.60
N LEU A 780 -2.40 -38.14 21.56
CA LEU A 780 -2.31 -36.85 22.24
C LEU A 780 -2.84 -36.87 23.69
N ALA A 781 -3.18 -38.04 24.23
CA ALA A 781 -3.69 -38.16 25.59
C ALA A 781 -2.71 -37.55 26.62
N GLY A 782 -3.26 -36.74 27.54
CA GLY A 782 -2.50 -35.99 28.55
C GLY A 782 -2.17 -34.55 28.17
N LEU A 783 -2.40 -34.14 26.91
CA LEU A 783 -2.40 -32.73 26.50
C LEU A 783 -3.81 -32.14 26.63
N ALA A 784 -3.89 -30.82 26.83
CA ALA A 784 -5.17 -30.11 26.88
C ALA A 784 -5.88 -30.18 25.53
N ALA A 785 -7.09 -30.72 25.51
CA ALA A 785 -7.93 -30.82 24.32
C ALA A 785 -8.89 -29.62 24.25
N ALA A 786 -8.97 -28.96 23.09
CA ALA A 786 -9.89 -27.84 22.90
C ALA A 786 -11.34 -28.32 22.90
N ARG A 787 -12.24 -27.67 23.66
CA ARG A 787 -13.67 -28.00 23.68
C ARG A 787 -14.38 -27.20 22.58
N LEU A 788 -14.92 -27.88 21.57
CA LEU A 788 -15.44 -27.29 20.34
C LEU A 788 -16.91 -27.65 20.12
N THR A 789 -17.69 -26.74 19.56
CA THR A 789 -19.04 -26.99 19.04
C THR A 789 -18.97 -27.22 17.53
N ASP A 790 -20.09 -27.61 16.89
CA ASP A 790 -20.16 -27.71 15.42
C ASP A 790 -20.10 -26.33 14.72
N HIS A 791 -20.25 -25.25 15.49
CA HIS A 791 -20.26 -23.86 15.02
C HIS A 791 -18.97 -23.09 15.32
N HIS A 792 -17.96 -23.72 15.91
CA HIS A 792 -16.73 -23.05 16.30
C HIS A 792 -15.97 -22.52 15.08
N ASP A 793 -15.94 -21.20 14.92
CA ASP A 793 -15.13 -20.52 13.91
C ASP A 793 -13.73 -20.25 14.46
N VAL A 794 -12.75 -20.98 13.95
CA VAL A 794 -11.35 -20.90 14.37
C VAL A 794 -10.61 -19.66 13.83
N SER A 795 -11.21 -18.92 12.90
CA SER A 795 -10.69 -17.66 12.38
C SER A 795 -11.29 -16.47 13.11
N GLU A 796 -12.59 -16.53 13.42
CA GLU A 796 -13.35 -15.48 14.10
C GLU A 796 -14.13 -16.02 15.30
N PRO A 797 -13.46 -16.44 16.39
CA PRO A 797 -14.15 -17.01 17.54
C PRO A 797 -15.03 -15.95 18.21
N THR A 798 -16.24 -16.37 18.56
CA THR A 798 -17.16 -15.57 19.39
C THR A 798 -16.55 -15.28 20.77
N GLU A 799 -17.10 -14.32 21.51
CA GLU A 799 -16.62 -14.02 22.88
C GLU A 799 -16.63 -15.25 23.80
N GLU A 800 -17.61 -16.14 23.64
CA GLU A 800 -17.68 -17.40 24.41
C GLU A 800 -16.61 -18.41 23.98
N GLU A 801 -16.16 -18.35 22.73
CA GLU A 801 -15.16 -19.25 22.15
C GLU A 801 -13.73 -18.79 22.41
N GLN A 802 -13.53 -17.52 22.79
CA GLN A 802 -12.22 -16.98 23.16
C GLN A 802 -11.60 -17.67 24.38
N GLN A 803 -12.38 -18.38 25.20
CA GLN A 803 -11.84 -19.19 26.30
C GLN A 803 -11.32 -20.56 25.85
N VAL A 804 -11.55 -20.97 24.59
CA VAL A 804 -11.16 -22.28 24.09
C VAL A 804 -9.65 -22.34 23.89
N ARG A 805 -9.02 -23.35 24.52
CA ARG A 805 -7.59 -23.59 24.47
C ARG A 805 -7.29 -25.09 24.40
N GLY A 806 -6.29 -25.45 23.60
CA GLY A 806 -5.79 -26.83 23.50
C GLY A 806 -5.69 -27.32 22.07
N TYR A 807 -5.41 -28.61 21.88
CA TYR A 807 -5.30 -29.17 20.54
C TYR A 807 -6.68 -29.44 19.91
N MET A 808 -6.76 -29.33 18.58
CA MET A 808 -7.90 -29.75 17.75
C MET A 808 -7.39 -30.67 16.64
N VAL A 809 -8.05 -31.81 16.45
CA VAL A 809 -7.78 -32.77 15.38
C VAL A 809 -8.88 -32.67 14.32
N ASN A 810 -8.48 -32.53 13.06
CA ASN A 810 -9.36 -32.51 11.90
C ASN A 810 -8.95 -33.65 10.93
N PRO A 811 -9.85 -34.60 10.60
CA PRO A 811 -9.52 -35.69 9.71
C PRO A 811 -9.32 -35.20 8.27
N ARG A 812 -8.29 -35.72 7.59
CA ARG A 812 -8.03 -35.47 6.16
C ARG A 812 -8.29 -36.71 5.30
N GLY A 813 -8.77 -37.79 5.93
CA GLY A 813 -9.02 -39.09 5.30
C GLY A 813 -7.75 -39.92 5.15
N GLN A 814 -7.92 -41.21 4.83
CA GLN A 814 -6.82 -42.15 4.54
C GLN A 814 -5.75 -42.20 5.66
N GLY A 815 -6.15 -42.21 6.93
CA GLY A 815 -5.20 -42.28 8.05
C GLY A 815 -4.42 -40.98 8.31
N ARG A 816 -4.75 -39.89 7.61
CA ARG A 816 -4.12 -38.57 7.74
C ARG A 816 -5.00 -37.64 8.58
N VAL A 817 -4.37 -36.93 9.51
CA VAL A 817 -5.02 -35.87 10.31
C VAL A 817 -4.22 -34.58 10.22
N ALA A 818 -4.92 -33.46 10.37
CA ALA A 818 -4.32 -32.16 10.67
C ALA A 818 -4.57 -31.85 12.14
N VAL A 819 -3.51 -31.58 12.89
CA VAL A 819 -3.56 -31.23 14.32
C VAL A 819 -3.19 -29.76 14.49
N TYR A 820 -4.09 -29.01 15.11
CA TYR A 820 -3.96 -27.57 15.38
C TYR A 820 -3.77 -27.36 16.89
N TRP A 821 -3.14 -26.24 17.26
CA TRP A 821 -3.21 -25.70 18.62
C TRP A 821 -4.07 -24.44 18.62
N LEU A 822 -5.09 -24.40 19.48
CA LEU A 822 -5.96 -23.25 19.66
C LEU A 822 -5.57 -22.49 20.93
N GLU A 823 -5.51 -21.17 20.80
CA GLU A 823 -5.37 -20.22 21.92
C GLU A 823 -6.32 -19.06 21.65
N GLY A 824 -7.15 -18.69 22.61
CA GLY A 824 -8.16 -17.65 22.35
C GLY A 824 -9.25 -18.09 21.38
N GLY A 825 -9.50 -19.40 21.23
CA GLY A 825 -10.37 -19.97 20.20
C GLY A 825 -9.78 -19.94 18.77
N GLN A 826 -8.62 -19.32 18.56
CA GLN A 826 -7.99 -19.15 17.24
C GLN A 826 -6.86 -20.16 16.99
N ILE A 827 -6.64 -20.51 15.72
CA ILE A 827 -5.46 -21.30 15.31
C ILE A 827 -4.19 -20.48 15.48
N ILE A 828 -3.23 -21.05 16.21
CA ILE A 828 -1.91 -20.46 16.38
C ILE A 828 -0.92 -21.00 15.36
N ARG A 829 -0.09 -20.10 14.82
CA ARG A 829 0.99 -20.45 13.90
C ARG A 829 2.25 -20.85 14.68
N ARG A 830 3.09 -21.66 14.06
CA ARG A 830 4.38 -22.05 14.64
C ARG A 830 5.33 -20.87 14.87
N ASP A 831 5.23 -19.81 14.07
CA ASP A 831 6.01 -18.58 14.22
C ASP A 831 5.40 -17.58 15.23
N THR A 832 4.22 -17.86 15.79
CA THR A 832 3.64 -17.02 16.84
C THR A 832 4.51 -17.07 18.10
N PRO A 833 5.03 -15.91 18.58
CA PRO A 833 5.87 -15.85 19.77
C PRO A 833 5.21 -16.55 20.97
N LEU A 834 6.01 -17.27 21.76
CA LEU A 834 5.61 -18.01 22.97
C LEU A 834 4.71 -19.25 22.77
N HIS A 835 3.98 -19.35 21.66
CA HIS A 835 3.02 -20.43 21.43
C HIS A 835 3.46 -21.45 20.36
N GLY A 836 4.43 -21.10 19.51
CA GLY A 836 4.96 -22.01 18.49
C GLY A 836 5.48 -23.37 19.01
N ALA A 837 6.00 -23.38 20.23
CA ALA A 837 6.46 -24.60 20.91
C ALA A 837 5.34 -25.62 21.15
N ALA A 838 4.07 -25.20 21.16
CA ALA A 838 2.94 -26.12 21.29
C ALA A 838 2.83 -27.07 20.11
N LEU A 839 3.04 -26.59 18.87
CA LEU A 839 3.05 -27.44 17.67
C LEU A 839 4.24 -28.40 17.68
N ASP A 840 5.41 -27.96 18.14
CA ASP A 840 6.58 -28.84 18.30
C ASP A 840 6.31 -29.94 19.36
N CYS A 841 5.62 -29.62 20.46
CA CYS A 841 5.19 -30.60 21.45
C CYS A 841 4.17 -31.61 20.88
N LEU A 842 3.23 -31.16 20.04
CA LEU A 842 2.30 -32.05 19.35
C LEU A 842 3.04 -32.99 18.40
N GLU A 843 4.02 -32.47 17.65
CA GLU A 843 4.86 -33.26 16.74
C GLU A 843 5.64 -34.35 17.49
N ASP A 844 6.36 -33.98 18.56
CA ASP A 844 7.11 -34.92 19.40
C ASP A 844 6.18 -35.97 20.02
N ARG A 845 4.99 -35.57 20.50
CA ARG A 845 4.02 -36.49 21.08
C ARG A 845 3.49 -37.51 20.07
N MET A 846 3.09 -37.06 18.89
CA MET A 846 2.61 -37.93 17.81
C MET A 846 3.71 -38.91 17.37
N ARG A 847 4.94 -38.43 17.17
CA ARG A 847 6.09 -39.28 16.81
C ARG A 847 6.38 -40.36 17.85
N ARG A 848 6.34 -40.02 19.14
CA ARG A 848 6.54 -41.00 20.24
C ARG A 848 5.46 -42.09 20.27
N GLN A 849 4.29 -41.83 19.71
CA GLN A 849 3.21 -42.80 19.58
C GLN A 849 3.24 -43.55 18.23
N GLY A 850 4.33 -43.42 17.48
CA GLY A 850 4.55 -44.12 16.22
C GLY A 850 3.88 -43.47 15.01
N TRP A 851 3.36 -42.24 15.12
CA TRP A 851 2.84 -41.53 13.95
C TRP A 851 3.96 -40.95 13.11
N GLU A 852 3.79 -40.99 11.78
CA GLU A 852 4.65 -40.26 10.86
C GLU A 852 4.16 -38.81 10.77
N THR A 853 5.06 -37.85 10.90
CA THR A 853 4.70 -36.42 10.80
C THR A 853 5.41 -35.75 9.64
N GLU A 854 4.68 -34.89 8.93
CA GLU A 854 5.26 -34.06 7.88
C GLU A 854 6.10 -32.93 8.50
N ARG A 855 7.19 -32.55 7.82
CA ARG A 855 8.06 -31.47 8.29
C ARG A 855 7.29 -30.15 8.27
N MET A 856 7.03 -29.58 9.44
CA MET A 856 6.41 -28.26 9.56
C MET A 856 7.35 -27.16 9.07
N GLY A 857 6.84 -26.23 8.25
CA GLY A 857 7.50 -24.96 7.94
C GLY A 857 7.50 -24.00 9.15
N ARG A 858 8.16 -22.84 9.02
CA ARG A 858 8.13 -21.79 10.08
C ARG A 858 6.74 -21.19 10.27
N SER A 859 5.99 -21.03 9.19
CA SER A 859 4.64 -20.45 9.17
C SER A 859 3.50 -21.48 9.25
N ALA A 860 3.82 -22.72 9.61
CA ALA A 860 2.82 -23.78 9.66
C ALA A 860 1.72 -23.46 10.69
N GLN A 861 0.46 -23.58 10.28
CA GLN A 861 -0.73 -23.45 11.15
C GLN A 861 -1.13 -24.77 11.80
N CYS A 862 -0.64 -25.90 11.28
CA CYS A 862 -0.96 -27.22 11.78
C CYS A 862 0.19 -28.19 11.55
N LEU A 863 0.12 -29.31 12.28
CA LEU A 863 0.90 -30.50 12.08
C LEU A 863 0.09 -31.50 11.25
N PHE A 864 0.61 -31.92 10.10
CA PHE A 864 0.08 -33.09 9.40
C PHE A 864 0.74 -34.36 9.94
N ALA A 865 -0.09 -35.34 10.30
CA ALA A 865 0.36 -36.63 10.81
C ALA A 865 -0.41 -37.78 10.15
N HIS A 866 0.28 -38.90 9.97
CA HIS A 866 -0.22 -40.11 9.32
C HIS A 866 -0.06 -41.31 10.26
N VAL A 867 -1.11 -42.13 10.37
CA VAL A 867 -0.99 -43.46 10.93
C VAL A 867 -0.16 -44.31 9.95
N PRO A 868 0.94 -44.96 10.38
CA PRO A 868 1.68 -45.88 9.51
C PRO A 868 0.74 -46.93 8.93
N GLU A 869 0.97 -47.31 7.68
CA GLU A 869 0.09 -48.26 6.98
C GLU A 869 -0.02 -49.60 7.72
N GLU A 870 1.05 -50.04 8.37
CA GLU A 870 1.10 -51.24 9.21
C GLU A 870 0.12 -51.19 10.39
N GLN A 871 -0.07 -50.01 11.00
CA GLN A 871 -1.02 -49.82 12.10
C GLN A 871 -2.47 -49.68 11.62
N ARG A 872 -2.70 -49.38 10.34
CA ARG A 872 -4.05 -49.33 9.76
C ARG A 872 -4.62 -50.71 9.41
N GLN A 873 -3.77 -51.71 9.23
CA GLN A 873 -4.18 -53.06 8.82
C GLN A 873 -4.52 -53.98 10.00
N GLY A 874 -4.24 -53.56 11.25
CA GLY A 874 -4.57 -54.28 12.48
C GLY A 874 -5.76 -53.66 13.20
#